data_AF-A0AAZ3SQ23-F1
#
_entry.id   AF-A0AAZ3SQ23-F1
#
_cell.length_a   1.000
_cell.length_b   1.000
_cell.length_c   1.000
_cell.angle_alpha   90.00
_cell.angle_beta   90.00
_cell.angle_gamma   90.00
#
_symmetry.space_group_name_H-M   'P 1'
#
loop_
_entity.id
_entity.type
_entity.pdbx_description
1 polymer ?
#
loop_
_entity_poly.entity_id
_entity_poly.type
_entity_poly.pdbx_seq_one_letter_code
_entity_poly.pdbx_strand_id
1 'polypeptide(L)'
;MCVWCVMCVCVTNSLSAAGCVVCSVCVCVCVMCVWCVMCVCVTNSLSLQCVGVPGPAHRECVCVVCSVCGVFSLCSVLECQGLPIVNGQCDPYAAVSLLGPSRSEAKKTKVKRKTNNPQFDETFYFEVRGGWCYLSTMRRGSVDCFNVFPSQPVSASAAHILGEVCREKQEAAIPLVRLFLHYGNILPFLSAVAHAEVNRTQDPNTIFRGNSLTSKCIDETMKLAGNHYLQVTLRSMIDEICTDHKPCEIDPVKLKESENLETNRENLRQYVDRIFNMITTSGVRCPTVMCDIFFSLRESAATRFEVDQDVRYTAVSSFIFLRFFAPAILSPNLFQLRPHHPDPATSRTLTLISKTIQTLGSLAKSKSASFKETYMAAFYDYFNEQKYGDAVKNFLDLISSSGRWNQKSIETPIMLKEGFMIKRAQGRNRFGMKNFKKRWFRLTNHEFTYHKTKGEGALCRIPIENILAVERLEEESFKMKNMFQVIQPERALYIQANNCVEARDWIDILTKVSQCNRKRLSTYHPSAYLNGHWLCCKMSADTEPGCTPCTGGLPANIQLDVDGDREAERIYCLFSTYMNKLVNMQEACGSRSVYDGPEQEEYSCFLIDDPRETYKTLRVIISSVQTLEQQHTKYKRDMFRKTKIGSHTNSLEGSM
;
A
#
# COMPACT_ATOMS: atom_id res chain seq x y z
N MET A 1 8.66 46.15 4.91
CA MET A 1 8.43 44.81 4.34
C MET A 1 9.32 43.81 5.08
N CYS A 2 8.79 43.12 6.11
CA CYS A 2 9.51 42.00 6.71
C CYS A 2 8.98 40.71 6.08
N VAL A 3 9.86 40.03 5.35
CA VAL A 3 9.62 38.73 4.71
C VAL A 3 9.41 37.70 5.83
N TRP A 4 8.24 37.06 5.85
CA TRP A 4 7.96 35.93 6.73
C TRP A 4 8.73 34.70 6.20
N CYS A 5 9.97 34.50 6.64
CA CYS A 5 10.68 33.23 6.43
C CYS A 5 10.28 32.24 7.52
N VAL A 6 9.19 31.50 7.30
CA VAL A 6 8.90 30.29 8.08
C VAL A 6 9.71 29.13 7.47
N MET A 7 10.95 28.94 7.92
CA MET A 7 11.69 27.71 7.62
C MET A 7 11.20 26.61 8.57
N CYS A 8 10.26 25.79 8.11
CA CYS A 8 9.91 24.53 8.78
C CYS A 8 10.91 23.44 8.38
N VAL A 9 11.78 23.03 9.30
CA VAL A 9 12.61 21.84 9.12
C VAL A 9 11.84 20.64 9.65
N CYS A 10 11.34 19.79 8.75
CA CYS A 10 10.79 18.47 9.10
C CYS A 10 11.95 17.47 9.22
N VAL A 11 12.20 16.94 10.43
CA VAL A 11 13.13 15.82 10.62
C VAL A 11 12.32 14.53 10.74
N THR A 12 12.66 13.55 9.91
CA THR A 12 12.05 12.23 9.78
C THR A 12 12.57 11.23 10.82
N ASN A 13 11.73 10.23 11.10
CA ASN A 13 11.89 9.01 11.92
C ASN A 13 13.28 8.71 12.50
N SER A 14 13.36 8.62 13.84
CA SER A 14 14.42 7.86 14.53
C SER A 14 13.79 6.80 15.45
N LEU A 15 14.27 5.56 15.35
CA LEU A 15 13.91 4.45 16.23
C LEU A 15 14.57 4.65 17.60
N SER A 16 13.80 4.53 18.69
CA SER A 16 14.37 4.39 20.03
C SER A 16 14.80 2.94 20.30
N ALA A 17 15.84 2.75 21.11
CA ALA A 17 16.39 1.44 21.49
C ALA A 17 15.41 0.52 22.28
N ALA A 18 14.18 0.96 22.54
CA ALA A 18 13.13 0.21 23.23
C ALA A 18 12.01 -0.31 22.29
N GLY A 19 12.14 -0.12 20.97
CA GLY A 19 11.14 -0.63 20.00
C GLY A 19 9.81 0.15 19.99
N CYS A 20 9.74 1.32 20.64
CA CYS A 20 8.64 2.27 20.44
C CYS A 20 8.97 3.21 19.28
N VAL A 21 8.09 3.25 18.28
CA VAL A 21 8.06 4.33 17.27
C VAL A 21 7.55 5.58 17.96
N VAL A 22 8.40 6.61 18.07
CA VAL A 22 7.99 7.92 18.57
C VAL A 22 7.47 8.73 17.38
N CYS A 23 6.14 8.81 17.22
CA CYS A 23 5.53 9.73 16.26
C CYS A 23 5.81 11.18 16.69
N SER A 24 6.45 11.95 15.82
CA SER A 24 6.89 13.32 16.12
C SER A 24 5.72 14.32 16.04
N VAL A 25 5.34 14.91 17.18
CA VAL A 25 4.53 16.13 17.23
C VAL A 25 5.49 17.31 17.10
N CYS A 26 5.35 18.13 16.06
CA CYS A 26 6.13 19.35 15.92
C CYS A 26 5.48 20.49 16.70
N VAL A 27 6.12 20.89 17.81
CA VAL A 27 5.77 22.12 18.51
C VAL A 27 6.73 23.21 18.05
N CYS A 28 6.19 24.27 17.46
CA CYS A 28 6.98 25.44 17.06
C CYS A 28 6.89 26.50 18.16
N VAL A 29 8.05 26.96 18.62
CA VAL A 29 8.16 28.09 19.55
C VAL A 29 8.82 29.25 18.81
N CYS A 30 8.12 30.39 18.75
CA CYS A 30 8.64 31.61 18.19
C CYS A 30 8.86 32.65 19.29
N VAL A 31 10.08 33.17 19.44
CA VAL A 31 10.35 34.28 20.37
C VAL A 31 10.32 35.57 19.57
N MET A 32 9.48 36.51 20.02
CA MET A 32 9.28 37.80 19.35
C MET A 32 9.77 38.93 20.26
N CYS A 33 10.68 39.74 19.72
CA CYS A 33 10.90 41.11 20.18
C CYS A 33 10.25 42.04 19.14
N VAL A 34 9.94 43.29 19.50
CA VAL A 34 9.17 44.25 18.66
C VAL A 34 9.74 44.42 17.23
N TRP A 35 10.96 43.94 16.96
CA TRP A 35 11.64 44.02 15.66
C TRP A 35 12.38 42.73 15.20
N CYS A 36 12.24 41.57 15.85
CA CYS A 36 12.92 40.31 15.48
C CYS A 36 12.06 39.05 15.74
N VAL A 37 12.19 38.03 14.89
CA VAL A 37 11.52 36.72 15.01
C VAL A 37 12.55 35.60 15.00
N MET A 38 12.59 34.80 16.06
CA MET A 38 13.31 33.51 16.09
C MET A 38 12.31 32.36 16.09
N CYS A 39 12.57 31.30 15.30
CA CYS A 39 11.75 30.08 15.26
C CYS A 39 12.56 28.87 15.70
N VAL A 40 12.03 28.09 16.65
CA VAL A 40 12.63 26.82 17.12
C VAL A 40 11.63 25.68 16.94
N CYS A 41 12.04 24.59 16.30
CA CYS A 41 11.26 23.36 16.15
C CYS A 41 11.73 22.33 17.18
N VAL A 42 10.81 21.79 17.99
CA VAL A 42 11.13 20.77 19.01
C VAL A 42 10.49 19.43 18.62
N THR A 43 11.26 18.34 18.70
CA THR A 43 10.78 16.95 18.60
C THR A 43 11.14 16.18 19.88
N ASN A 44 10.37 15.12 20.18
CA ASN A 44 10.19 14.55 21.51
C ASN A 44 11.44 14.33 22.38
N SER A 45 11.29 14.72 23.66
CA SER A 45 12.10 14.35 24.82
C SER A 45 13.61 14.41 24.63
N LEU A 46 14.17 15.62 24.72
CA LEU A 46 15.53 15.93 25.17
C LEU A 46 15.56 17.42 25.53
N SER A 47 16.12 17.77 26.68
CA SER A 47 16.59 19.13 26.95
C SER A 47 17.65 19.49 25.90
N LEU A 48 17.30 20.32 24.91
CA LEU A 48 18.19 20.68 23.81
C LEU A 48 18.67 22.13 23.96
N GLN A 49 20.00 22.29 24.08
CA GLN A 49 20.69 23.51 23.69
C GLN A 49 20.64 23.64 22.16
N CYS A 50 20.33 24.83 21.66
CA CYS A 50 20.22 25.10 20.21
C CYS A 50 21.53 24.77 19.47
N VAL A 51 21.44 23.96 18.41
CA VAL A 51 22.53 23.76 17.44
C VAL A 51 22.35 24.81 16.33
N GLY A 52 23.23 25.80 16.30
CA GLY A 52 23.27 26.84 15.27
C GLY A 52 23.95 26.38 13.97
N VAL A 53 23.44 26.85 12.83
CA VAL A 53 24.17 26.88 11.54
C VAL A 53 25.40 27.80 11.69
N PRO A 54 26.58 27.46 11.11
CA PRO A 54 27.82 28.16 11.41
C PRO A 54 27.86 29.55 10.75
N GLY A 55 27.88 30.59 11.59
CA GLY A 55 28.13 31.99 11.24
C GLY A 55 28.58 32.75 12.50
N PRO A 56 29.45 33.76 12.39
CA PRO A 56 30.20 34.26 13.54
C PRO A 56 29.41 35.32 14.31
N ALA A 57 28.50 34.87 15.20
CA ALA A 57 28.02 35.60 16.39
C ALA A 57 26.91 34.77 17.07
N HIS A 58 27.27 33.71 17.81
CA HIS A 58 26.31 32.82 18.50
C HIS A 58 26.38 33.01 20.00
N ARG A 59 25.33 33.59 20.63
CA ARG A 59 24.97 33.44 22.06
C ARG A 59 23.46 33.67 22.31
N GLU A 60 22.60 32.99 21.57
CA GLU A 60 21.15 33.04 21.82
C GLU A 60 20.67 31.65 22.26
N CYS A 61 20.27 31.52 23.53
CA CYS A 61 19.82 30.25 24.12
C CYS A 61 18.37 30.39 24.61
N VAL A 62 17.47 29.57 24.07
CA VAL A 62 16.07 29.47 24.52
C VAL A 62 15.91 28.14 25.25
N CYS A 63 15.54 28.19 26.53
CA CYS A 63 15.27 27.00 27.33
C CYS A 63 13.77 26.68 27.30
N VAL A 64 13.41 25.58 26.62
CA VAL A 64 12.04 25.09 26.50
C VAL A 64 11.99 23.63 26.92
N VAL A 65 11.01 23.28 27.74
CA VAL A 65 10.73 21.90 28.15
C VAL A 65 9.39 21.49 27.57
N CYS A 66 9.43 20.57 26.60
CA CYS A 66 8.23 19.97 26.03
C CYS A 66 8.05 18.55 26.57
N SER A 67 6.84 18.23 27.02
CA SER A 67 6.43 16.86 27.32
C SER A 67 5.13 16.55 26.61
N VAL A 68 5.12 15.43 25.88
CA VAL A 68 3.92 14.93 25.19
C VAL A 68 3.41 13.73 25.97
N CYS A 69 2.15 13.82 26.40
CA CYS A 69 1.54 12.82 27.25
C CYS A 69 0.14 12.50 26.73
N GLY A 70 0.06 11.52 25.83
CA GLY A 70 -1.20 11.08 25.24
C GLY A 70 -1.93 12.20 24.46
N VAL A 71 -3.08 12.67 24.97
CA VAL A 71 -3.95 13.67 24.34
C VAL A 71 -3.44 15.11 24.54
N PHE A 72 -2.45 15.33 25.41
CA PHE A 72 -2.00 16.66 25.75
C PHE A 72 -0.52 16.84 25.42
N SER A 73 -0.22 17.96 24.75
CA SER A 73 1.15 18.45 24.65
C SER A 73 1.32 19.58 25.67
N LEU A 74 2.29 19.41 26.56
CA LEU A 74 2.70 20.41 27.54
C LEU A 74 3.98 21.07 27.04
N CYS A 75 3.99 22.39 27.00
CA CYS A 75 5.17 23.17 26.63
C CYS A 75 5.42 24.24 27.70
N SER A 76 6.54 24.11 28.40
CA SER A 76 7.01 25.10 29.37
C SER A 76 8.12 25.93 28.73
N VAL A 77 7.90 27.23 28.64
CA VAL A 77 8.92 28.20 28.22
C VAL A 77 9.56 28.74 29.48
N LEU A 78 10.83 28.41 29.72
CA LEU A 78 11.52 28.75 30.96
C LEU A 78 12.21 30.10 30.82
N GLU A 79 13.19 30.20 29.92
CA GLU A 79 13.95 31.44 29.74
C GLU A 79 14.50 31.59 28.32
N CYS A 80 14.86 32.82 27.96
CA CYS A 80 15.67 33.11 26.78
C CYS A 80 16.84 34.00 27.20
N GLN A 81 17.97 33.83 26.54
CA GLN A 81 19.17 34.62 26.79
C GLN A 81 19.70 35.23 25.48
N GLY A 82 20.21 36.46 25.57
CA GLY A 82 20.94 37.12 24.47
C GLY A 82 20.08 37.81 23.41
N LEU A 83 18.83 38.16 23.70
CA LEU A 83 17.94 38.76 22.70
C LEU A 83 18.43 40.15 22.21
N PRO A 84 18.27 40.47 20.92
CA PRO A 84 18.72 41.73 20.35
C PRO A 84 17.95 42.92 20.95
N ILE A 85 18.71 43.95 21.34
CA ILE A 85 18.19 45.23 21.82
C ILE A 85 18.02 46.15 20.61
N VAL A 86 16.80 46.63 20.36
CA VAL A 86 16.51 47.54 19.25
C VAL A 86 16.04 48.87 19.83
N ASN A 87 16.72 49.97 19.45
CA ASN A 87 16.44 51.32 19.96
C ASN A 87 16.47 51.45 21.50
N GLY A 88 17.40 50.74 22.16
CA GLY A 88 17.61 50.81 23.62
C GLY A 88 16.53 50.11 24.46
N GLN A 89 15.61 49.37 23.85
CA GLN A 89 14.56 48.62 24.54
C GLN A 89 14.44 47.19 24.00
N CYS A 90 14.09 46.25 24.88
CA CYS A 90 13.83 44.86 24.53
C CYS A 90 12.68 44.37 25.41
N ASP A 91 11.51 44.19 24.80
CA ASP A 91 10.27 43.80 25.49
C ASP A 91 9.79 42.43 24.95
N PRO A 92 10.46 41.32 25.30
CA PRO A 92 10.23 40.03 24.66
C PRO A 92 8.99 39.27 25.17
N TYR A 93 8.40 38.48 24.28
CA TYR A 93 7.44 37.42 24.59
C TYR A 93 7.63 36.20 23.68
N ALA A 94 7.23 35.03 24.15
CA ALA A 94 7.25 33.80 23.36
C ALA A 94 5.83 33.43 22.90
N ALA A 95 5.69 32.99 21.65
CA ALA A 95 4.49 32.42 21.08
C ALA A 95 4.72 30.93 20.80
N VAL A 96 3.92 30.07 21.42
CA VAL A 96 3.95 28.61 21.23
C VAL A 96 2.78 28.22 20.36
N SER A 97 3.05 27.54 19.24
CA SER A 97 2.02 27.09 18.30
C SER A 97 2.08 25.58 18.09
N LEU A 98 0.94 24.92 18.24
CA LEU A 98 0.74 23.53 17.84
C LEU A 98 0.26 23.50 16.38
N LEU A 99 1.03 22.89 15.49
CA LEU A 99 0.71 22.78 14.07
C LEU A 99 0.18 21.38 13.75
N GLY A 100 -1.08 21.28 13.33
CA GLY A 100 -1.71 20.06 12.84
C GLY A 100 -2.08 20.13 11.34
N PRO A 101 -2.38 18.98 10.70
CA PRO A 101 -2.69 18.92 9.26
C PRO A 101 -3.96 19.66 8.83
N SER A 102 -4.86 20.01 9.76
CA SER A 102 -6.11 20.71 9.48
C SER A 102 -6.43 21.88 10.42
N ARG A 103 -5.63 22.11 11.48
CA ARG A 103 -5.83 23.21 12.44
C ARG A 103 -4.54 23.58 13.17
N SER A 104 -4.36 24.87 13.47
CA SER A 104 -3.28 25.39 14.32
C SER A 104 -3.85 26.10 15.55
N GLU A 105 -3.31 25.83 16.73
CA GLU A 105 -3.63 26.55 17.98
C GLU A 105 -2.37 27.26 18.50
N ALA A 106 -2.46 28.54 18.84
CA ALA A 106 -1.34 29.37 19.29
C ALA A 106 -1.62 30.01 20.66
N LYS A 107 -0.61 30.01 21.53
CA LYS A 107 -0.63 30.64 22.88
C LYS A 107 0.61 31.49 23.07
N LYS A 108 0.53 32.54 23.90
CA LYS A 108 1.62 33.51 24.10
C LYS A 108 1.93 33.68 25.58
N THR A 109 3.19 33.91 25.92
CA THR A 109 3.61 34.31 27.28
C THR A 109 3.27 35.76 27.54
N LYS A 110 3.35 36.17 28.81
CA LYS A 110 3.36 37.59 29.16
C LYS A 110 4.60 38.26 28.60
N VAL A 111 4.45 39.51 28.19
CA VAL A 111 5.56 40.36 27.73
C VAL A 111 6.41 40.74 28.94
N LYS A 112 7.71 40.45 28.88
CA LYS A 112 8.70 40.95 29.85
C LYS A 112 9.25 42.26 29.30
N ARG A 113 9.45 43.27 30.14
CA ARG A 113 9.88 44.60 29.69
C ARG A 113 11.34 44.87 30.03
N LYS A 114 12.04 45.58 29.14
CA LYS A 114 13.41 46.07 29.31
C LYS A 114 14.42 44.99 29.71
N THR A 115 14.31 43.79 29.13
CA THR A 115 15.26 42.71 29.37
C THR A 115 15.57 41.96 28.08
N ASN A 116 16.85 41.70 27.85
CA ASN A 116 17.35 40.83 26.79
C ASN A 116 17.51 39.36 27.25
N ASN A 117 17.26 39.08 28.53
CA ASN A 117 17.32 37.74 29.12
C ASN A 117 16.02 37.46 29.90
N PRO A 118 14.86 37.28 29.23
CA PRO A 118 13.60 37.07 29.91
C PRO A 118 13.49 35.68 30.53
N GLN A 119 13.04 35.63 31.78
CA GLN A 119 12.52 34.42 32.43
C GLN A 119 10.99 34.46 32.40
N PHE A 120 10.40 33.45 31.76
CA PHE A 120 8.96 33.32 31.55
C PHE A 120 8.33 32.38 32.59
N ASP A 121 8.90 31.19 32.77
CA ASP A 121 8.37 30.11 33.63
C ASP A 121 6.87 29.81 33.39
N GLU A 122 6.43 29.98 32.13
CA GLU A 122 5.02 29.81 31.75
C GLU A 122 4.82 28.47 31.05
N THR A 123 3.75 27.75 31.45
CA THR A 123 3.41 26.43 30.90
C THR A 123 2.09 26.50 30.12
N PHE A 124 2.14 26.05 28.88
CA PHE A 124 1.01 25.98 27.97
C PHE A 124 0.51 24.55 27.81
N TYR A 125 -0.82 24.42 27.79
CA TYR A 125 -1.52 23.17 27.57
C TYR A 125 -2.15 23.19 26.18
N PHE A 126 -1.85 22.21 25.34
CA PHE A 126 -2.53 22.03 24.05
C PHE A 126 -3.29 20.71 24.04
N GLU A 127 -4.57 20.78 23.67
CA GLU A 127 -5.41 19.58 23.50
C GLU A 127 -5.20 19.04 22.08
N VAL A 128 -4.55 17.89 21.96
CA VAL A 128 -4.38 17.17 20.70
C VAL A 128 -5.67 16.44 20.39
N ARG A 129 -6.65 17.14 19.80
CA ARG A 129 -7.90 16.52 19.32
C ARG A 129 -7.66 15.82 17.99
N GLY A 130 -7.77 14.49 18.00
CA GLY A 130 -7.59 13.59 16.86
C GLY A 130 -6.91 12.31 17.33
N GLY A 131 -7.16 11.16 16.70
CA GLY A 131 -6.72 9.81 17.09
C GLY A 131 -5.21 9.59 17.12
N TRP A 132 -4.50 10.29 18.00
CA TRP A 132 -3.05 10.21 18.23
C TRP A 132 -2.70 9.64 19.61
N CYS A 133 -3.70 9.34 20.44
CA CYS A 133 -3.51 8.97 21.85
C CYS A 133 -3.80 7.50 22.17
N TYR A 134 -4.43 6.71 21.29
CA TYR A 134 -4.90 5.38 21.69
C TYR A 134 -3.79 4.31 21.67
N LEU A 135 -2.63 4.60 21.07
CA LEU A 135 -1.45 3.72 21.01
C LEU A 135 -0.87 3.33 22.39
N SER A 136 -1.01 4.18 23.41
CA SER A 136 -0.44 3.86 24.75
C SER A 136 -1.23 2.82 25.55
N THR A 137 -2.47 2.50 25.15
CA THR A 137 -3.35 1.56 25.86
C THR A 137 -3.53 0.24 25.12
N MET A 138 -3.34 0.20 23.79
CA MET A 138 -3.37 -1.05 23.02
C MET A 138 -2.05 -1.81 23.20
N ARG A 139 -2.01 -2.78 24.13
CA ARG A 139 -0.96 -3.82 24.14
C ARG A 139 -1.25 -4.84 23.04
N ARG A 140 -0.19 -5.40 22.45
CA ARG A 140 -0.17 -6.61 21.59
C ARG A 140 -1.33 -7.56 21.95
N GLY A 141 -2.41 -7.53 21.17
CA GLY A 141 -3.62 -8.34 21.43
C GLY A 141 -4.95 -7.78 20.91
N SER A 142 -5.01 -6.51 20.46
CA SER A 142 -6.29 -5.89 20.04
C SER A 142 -6.87 -6.34 18.70
N VAL A 143 -6.09 -7.03 17.85
CA VAL A 143 -6.61 -7.57 16.57
C VAL A 143 -7.52 -8.78 16.80
N ASP A 144 -7.33 -9.49 17.91
CA ASP A 144 -8.22 -10.57 18.35
C ASP A 144 -9.52 -10.05 18.98
N CYS A 145 -9.57 -8.80 19.47
CA CYS A 145 -10.72 -8.25 20.19
C CYS A 145 -11.98 -8.01 19.33
N PHE A 146 -11.82 -7.89 18.01
CA PHE A 146 -12.94 -7.62 17.09
C PHE A 146 -13.31 -8.82 16.23
N ASN A 147 -12.57 -9.93 16.33
CA ASN A 147 -12.78 -11.12 15.51
C ASN A 147 -12.91 -10.76 14.01
N VAL A 148 -12.01 -9.90 13.52
CA VAL A 148 -12.05 -9.32 12.16
C VAL A 148 -11.78 -10.39 11.09
N PHE A 149 -11.21 -11.53 11.49
CA PHE A 149 -10.99 -12.68 10.62
C PHE A 149 -12.30 -13.30 10.15
N PRO A 150 -12.34 -13.86 8.93
CA PRO A 150 -13.58 -14.30 8.31
C PRO A 150 -14.28 -15.39 9.14
N SER A 151 -15.43 -15.05 9.70
CA SER A 151 -16.46 -15.99 10.13
C SER A 151 -17.33 -16.39 8.93
N GLN A 152 -17.91 -17.58 8.96
CA GLN A 152 -18.98 -17.96 8.04
C GLN A 152 -20.32 -17.68 8.73
N PRO A 153 -21.23 -16.89 8.13
CA PRO A 153 -21.13 -16.22 6.83
C PRO A 153 -20.30 -14.92 6.88
N VAL A 154 -19.57 -14.62 5.80
CA VAL A 154 -18.71 -13.42 5.73
C VAL A 154 -19.48 -12.10 5.90
N SER A 155 -20.77 -12.11 5.55
CA SER A 155 -21.68 -10.97 5.73
C SER A 155 -21.93 -10.62 7.19
N ALA A 156 -21.77 -11.59 8.10
CA ALA A 156 -21.82 -11.38 9.55
C ALA A 156 -20.45 -11.04 10.17
N SER A 157 -19.38 -10.92 9.38
CA SER A 157 -18.05 -10.58 9.90
C SER A 157 -17.96 -9.11 10.33
N ALA A 158 -17.09 -8.81 11.29
CA ALA A 158 -16.88 -7.43 11.74
C ALA A 158 -16.39 -6.51 10.61
N ALA A 159 -15.57 -7.02 9.69
CA ALA A 159 -15.12 -6.28 8.52
C ALA A 159 -16.27 -5.91 7.58
N HIS A 160 -17.20 -6.85 7.31
CA HIS A 160 -18.36 -6.58 6.47
C HIS A 160 -19.32 -5.58 7.11
N ILE A 161 -19.64 -5.79 8.39
CA ILE A 161 -20.50 -4.89 9.18
C ILE A 161 -19.93 -3.46 9.17
N LEU A 162 -18.61 -3.31 9.36
CA LEU A 162 -17.95 -1.99 9.30
C LEU A 162 -18.18 -1.31 7.95
N GLY A 163 -18.00 -2.06 6.86
CA GLY A 163 -18.29 -1.55 5.52
C GLY A 163 -19.74 -1.16 5.31
N GLU A 164 -20.69 -1.88 5.92
CA GLU A 164 -22.11 -1.56 5.83
C GLU A 164 -22.51 -0.31 6.61
N VAL A 165 -21.96 -0.09 7.81
CA VAL A 165 -22.30 1.11 8.61
C VAL A 165 -21.60 2.39 8.12
N CYS A 166 -20.39 2.27 7.56
CA CYS A 166 -19.64 3.41 7.03
C CYS A 166 -20.38 4.07 5.87
N ARG A 167 -20.46 5.41 5.90
CA ARG A 167 -21.10 6.18 4.83
C ARG A 167 -20.33 6.05 3.51
N GLU A 168 -19.01 6.22 3.58
CA GLU A 168 -18.12 5.99 2.46
C GLU A 168 -17.40 4.66 2.64
N LYS A 169 -17.66 3.71 1.74
CA LYS A 169 -17.05 2.36 1.78
C LYS A 169 -15.50 2.42 1.76
N GLN A 170 -14.93 3.48 1.18
CA GLN A 170 -13.48 3.73 1.14
C GLN A 170 -12.87 3.95 2.52
N GLU A 171 -13.59 4.59 3.46
CA GLU A 171 -13.11 4.86 4.82
C GLU A 171 -12.83 3.56 5.58
N ALA A 172 -13.68 2.55 5.40
CA ALA A 172 -13.50 1.22 5.96
C ALA A 172 -12.46 0.41 5.19
N ALA A 173 -12.46 0.47 3.85
CA ALA A 173 -11.60 -0.35 3.01
C ALA A 173 -10.10 -0.10 3.27
N ILE A 174 -9.68 1.15 3.43
CA ILE A 174 -8.26 1.49 3.62
C ILE A 174 -7.63 0.79 4.84
N PRO A 175 -8.13 0.99 6.07
CA PRO A 175 -7.54 0.36 7.24
C PRO A 175 -7.74 -1.15 7.26
N LEU A 176 -8.87 -1.67 6.76
CA LEU A 176 -9.10 -3.12 6.65
C LEU A 176 -8.08 -3.78 5.74
N VAL A 177 -7.89 -3.28 4.51
CA VAL A 177 -6.94 -3.86 3.54
C VAL A 177 -5.52 -3.84 4.09
N ARG A 178 -5.09 -2.72 4.69
CA ARG A 178 -3.77 -2.60 5.29
C ARG A 178 -3.56 -3.60 6.43
N LEU A 179 -4.54 -3.73 7.32
CA LEU A 179 -4.51 -4.70 8.42
C LEU A 179 -4.44 -6.13 7.90
N PHE A 180 -5.31 -6.52 6.96
CA PHE A 180 -5.30 -7.87 6.39
C PHE A 180 -4.04 -8.18 5.59
N LEU A 181 -3.44 -7.19 4.93
CA LEU A 181 -2.12 -7.33 4.29
C LEU A 181 -1.02 -7.57 5.33
N HIS A 182 -1.04 -6.82 6.43
CA HIS A 182 -0.07 -6.98 7.53
C HIS A 182 -0.10 -8.39 8.13
N TYR A 183 -1.30 -8.97 8.32
CA TYR A 183 -1.47 -10.33 8.83
C TYR A 183 -1.44 -11.44 7.77
N GLY A 184 -1.22 -11.11 6.49
CA GLY A 184 -1.20 -12.10 5.40
C GLY A 184 -2.55 -12.76 5.09
N ASN A 185 -3.66 -12.18 5.56
CA ASN A 185 -5.02 -12.74 5.42
C ASN A 185 -5.88 -12.00 4.38
N ILE A 186 -5.28 -11.19 3.51
CA ILE A 186 -6.00 -10.43 2.47
C ILE A 186 -6.73 -11.31 1.46
N LEU A 187 -6.10 -12.38 0.98
CA LEU A 187 -6.68 -13.23 -0.07
C LEU A 187 -7.92 -14.01 0.43
N PRO A 188 -7.88 -14.70 1.58
CA PRO A 188 -9.08 -15.32 2.13
C PRO A 188 -10.23 -14.35 2.35
N PHE A 189 -9.93 -13.15 2.86
CA PHE A 189 -10.93 -12.10 3.08
C PHE A 189 -11.57 -11.65 1.76
N LEU A 190 -10.76 -11.21 0.78
CA LEU A 190 -11.25 -10.72 -0.51
C LEU A 190 -12.01 -11.80 -1.29
N SER A 191 -11.54 -13.05 -1.27
CA SER A 191 -12.22 -14.18 -1.90
C SER A 191 -13.61 -14.40 -1.30
N ALA A 192 -13.72 -14.35 0.04
CA ALA A 192 -15.00 -14.54 0.72
C ALA A 192 -15.99 -13.41 0.42
N VAL A 193 -15.59 -12.13 0.55
CA VAL A 193 -16.50 -11.01 0.26
C VAL A 193 -16.89 -10.94 -1.21
N ALA A 194 -15.96 -11.27 -2.13
CA ALA A 194 -16.25 -11.33 -3.56
C ALA A 194 -17.25 -12.44 -3.88
N HIS A 195 -17.06 -13.64 -3.36
CA HIS A 195 -17.99 -14.74 -3.57
C HIS A 195 -19.40 -14.39 -3.07
N ALA A 196 -19.52 -13.77 -1.88
CA ALA A 196 -20.79 -13.31 -1.34
C ALA A 196 -21.47 -12.22 -2.20
N GLU A 197 -20.70 -11.31 -2.81
CA GLU A 197 -21.22 -10.28 -3.72
C GLU A 197 -21.67 -10.85 -5.07
N VAL A 198 -20.90 -11.79 -5.63
CA VAL A 198 -21.26 -12.46 -6.89
C VAL A 198 -22.55 -13.25 -6.74
N ASN A 199 -22.73 -13.98 -5.63
CA ASN A 199 -23.95 -14.75 -5.40
C ASN A 199 -25.20 -13.87 -5.29
N ARG A 200 -25.06 -12.64 -4.79
CA ARG A 200 -26.13 -11.64 -4.71
C ARG A 200 -26.41 -10.92 -6.04
N THR A 201 -25.48 -10.97 -6.99
CA THR A 201 -25.62 -10.29 -8.28
C THR A 201 -26.64 -11.02 -9.16
N GLN A 202 -27.66 -10.30 -9.65
CA GLN A 202 -28.67 -10.86 -10.56
C GLN A 202 -28.28 -10.71 -12.03
N ASP A 203 -27.88 -9.51 -12.45
CA ASP A 203 -27.46 -9.22 -13.82
C ASP A 203 -25.93 -9.35 -13.96
N PRO A 204 -25.42 -10.27 -14.80
CA PRO A 204 -23.99 -10.43 -15.05
C PRO A 204 -23.29 -9.14 -15.51
N ASN A 205 -24.01 -8.23 -16.19
CA ASN A 205 -23.45 -6.95 -16.64
C ASN A 205 -23.22 -5.95 -15.51
N THR A 206 -23.71 -6.21 -14.30
CA THR A 206 -23.54 -5.35 -13.12
C THR A 206 -22.50 -5.85 -12.12
N ILE A 207 -21.93 -7.04 -12.36
CA ILE A 207 -20.96 -7.68 -11.47
C ILE A 207 -19.78 -6.75 -11.18
N PHE A 208 -19.54 -6.46 -9.89
CA PHE A 208 -18.48 -5.57 -9.41
C PHE A 208 -18.47 -4.16 -10.05
N ARG A 209 -19.56 -3.69 -10.67
CA ARG A 209 -19.69 -2.31 -11.16
C ARG A 209 -20.17 -1.34 -10.09
N GLY A 210 -20.67 -1.84 -8.97
CA GLY A 210 -21.15 -1.06 -7.83
C GLY A 210 -20.06 -0.46 -6.94
N ASN A 211 -20.49 0.45 -6.07
CA ASN A 211 -19.68 0.99 -4.96
C ASN A 211 -19.94 0.15 -3.70
N SER A 212 -19.24 -0.97 -3.58
CA SER A 212 -19.37 -1.93 -2.47
C SER A 212 -18.09 -1.96 -1.65
N LEU A 213 -18.17 -2.51 -0.43
CA LEU A 213 -16.98 -2.78 0.38
C LEU A 213 -15.98 -3.64 -0.40
N THR A 214 -16.45 -4.70 -1.06
CA THR A 214 -15.64 -5.60 -1.88
C THR A 214 -14.87 -4.85 -2.95
N SER A 215 -15.56 -4.03 -3.75
CA SER A 215 -14.90 -3.32 -4.85
C SER A 215 -13.89 -2.30 -4.32
N LYS A 216 -14.18 -1.63 -3.20
CA LYS A 216 -13.21 -0.72 -2.54
C LYS A 216 -12.01 -1.42 -1.93
N CYS A 217 -12.19 -2.59 -1.31
CA CYS A 217 -11.07 -3.36 -0.77
C CYS A 217 -10.15 -3.89 -1.88
N ILE A 218 -10.72 -4.33 -3.02
CA ILE A 218 -9.93 -4.74 -4.18
C ILE A 218 -9.22 -3.53 -4.80
N ASP A 219 -9.90 -2.39 -4.96
CA ASP A 219 -9.31 -1.14 -5.47
C ASP A 219 -8.10 -0.71 -4.66
N GLU A 220 -8.21 -0.67 -3.32
CA GLU A 220 -7.11 -0.33 -2.44
C GLU A 220 -5.99 -1.37 -2.52
N THR A 221 -6.30 -2.66 -2.58
CA THR A 221 -5.29 -3.73 -2.70
C THR A 221 -4.52 -3.61 -4.02
N MET A 222 -5.21 -3.38 -5.14
CA MET A 222 -4.58 -3.15 -6.44
C MET A 222 -3.73 -1.89 -6.44
N LYS A 223 -4.18 -0.81 -5.80
CA LYS A 223 -3.42 0.43 -5.69
C LYS A 223 -2.11 0.22 -4.92
N LEU A 224 -2.17 -0.51 -3.81
CA LEU A 224 -1.01 -0.78 -2.96
C LEU A 224 -0.02 -1.76 -3.62
N ALA A 225 -0.53 -2.88 -4.14
CA ALA A 225 0.29 -3.93 -4.77
C ALA A 225 0.78 -3.56 -6.18
N GLY A 226 -0.07 -2.85 -6.92
CA GLY A 226 0.09 -2.54 -8.33
C GLY A 226 0.89 -1.30 -8.62
N ASN A 227 1.22 -0.46 -7.64
CA ASN A 227 1.89 0.83 -7.89
C ASN A 227 3.16 0.67 -8.74
N HIS A 228 4.07 -0.22 -8.34
CA HIS A 228 5.30 -0.46 -9.11
C HIS A 228 5.02 -1.01 -10.51
N TYR A 229 4.08 -1.96 -10.62
CA TYR A 229 3.68 -2.53 -11.91
C TYR A 229 3.12 -1.47 -12.86
N LEU A 230 2.30 -0.55 -12.34
CA LEU A 230 1.73 0.57 -13.07
C LEU A 230 2.82 1.53 -13.56
N GLN A 231 3.78 1.87 -12.69
CA GLN A 231 4.91 2.73 -13.02
C GLN A 231 5.74 2.15 -14.16
N VAL A 232 6.12 0.88 -14.05
CA VAL A 232 6.94 0.19 -15.07
C VAL A 232 6.17 0.02 -16.40
N THR A 233 4.85 -0.05 -16.35
CA THR A 233 4.02 -0.28 -17.54
C THR A 233 3.62 1.01 -18.26
N LEU A 234 3.26 2.09 -17.54
CA LEU A 234 2.68 3.28 -18.15
C LEU A 234 3.56 4.53 -18.11
N ARG A 235 4.49 4.65 -17.15
CA ARG A 235 5.18 5.92 -16.89
C ARG A 235 5.88 6.48 -18.12
N SER A 236 6.66 5.65 -18.82
CA SER A 236 7.41 6.08 -20.01
C SER A 236 6.51 6.66 -21.10
N MET A 237 5.32 6.08 -21.29
CA MET A 237 4.39 6.53 -22.33
C MET A 237 3.62 7.78 -21.90
N ILE A 238 3.25 7.88 -20.62
CA ILE A 238 2.62 9.09 -20.08
C ILE A 238 3.59 10.26 -20.12
N ASP A 239 4.87 10.03 -19.78
CA ASP A 239 5.91 11.07 -19.86
C ASP A 239 6.07 11.58 -21.30
N GLU A 240 6.11 10.69 -22.29
CA GLU A 240 6.17 11.05 -23.70
C GLU A 240 4.94 11.86 -24.15
N ILE A 241 3.71 11.43 -23.83
CA ILE A 241 2.48 12.18 -24.17
C ILE A 241 2.53 13.60 -23.59
N CYS A 242 2.99 13.73 -22.35
CA CYS A 242 3.13 15.01 -21.68
C CYS A 242 4.28 15.87 -22.20
N THR A 243 5.22 15.33 -22.96
CA THR A 243 6.34 16.09 -23.56
C THR A 243 6.03 16.46 -25.01
N ASP A 244 5.42 15.55 -25.77
CA ASP A 244 5.10 15.72 -27.18
C ASP A 244 4.03 16.79 -27.43
N HIS A 245 3.05 16.91 -26.53
CA HIS A 245 1.91 17.85 -26.66
C HIS A 245 1.20 17.81 -28.03
N LYS A 246 1.14 16.64 -28.67
CA LYS A 246 0.46 16.47 -29.96
C LYS A 246 -1.05 16.74 -29.83
N PRO A 247 -1.65 17.48 -30.78
CA PRO A 247 -3.09 17.71 -30.79
C PRO A 247 -3.82 16.40 -31.10
N CYS A 248 -4.78 16.06 -30.23
CA CYS A 248 -5.57 14.83 -30.28
C CYS A 248 -7.07 15.11 -30.11
N GLU A 249 -7.52 16.35 -30.26
CA GLU A 249 -8.94 16.68 -30.16
C GLU A 249 -9.67 16.17 -31.40
N ILE A 250 -10.72 15.37 -31.15
CA ILE A 250 -11.53 14.71 -32.19
C ILE A 250 -13.01 15.11 -32.11
N ASP A 251 -13.39 15.97 -31.16
CA ASP A 251 -14.69 16.62 -31.12
C ASP A 251 -14.71 17.78 -32.13
N PRO A 252 -15.49 17.70 -33.22
CA PRO A 252 -15.53 18.76 -34.24
C PRO A 252 -15.92 20.14 -33.70
N VAL A 253 -16.65 20.19 -32.57
CA VAL A 253 -17.10 21.45 -31.95
C VAL A 253 -15.98 22.12 -31.14
N LYS A 254 -14.98 21.35 -30.70
CA LYS A 254 -13.85 21.84 -29.89
C LYS A 254 -12.56 21.99 -30.68
N LEU A 255 -12.58 21.60 -31.96
CA LEU A 255 -11.45 21.70 -32.85
C LEU A 255 -11.14 23.18 -33.14
N LYS A 256 -9.88 23.58 -33.02
CA LYS A 256 -9.44 24.92 -33.41
C LYS A 256 -9.38 25.05 -34.92
N GLU A 257 -9.58 26.26 -35.46
CA GLU A 257 -9.56 26.51 -36.91
C GLU A 257 -8.24 26.10 -37.59
N SER A 258 -7.13 26.06 -36.85
CA SER A 258 -5.80 25.66 -37.36
C SER A 258 -5.51 24.16 -37.26
N GLU A 259 -6.39 23.35 -36.67
CA GLU A 259 -6.17 21.93 -36.42
C GLU A 259 -6.86 21.05 -37.46
N ASN A 260 -6.22 19.94 -37.84
CA ASN A 260 -6.77 18.98 -38.78
C ASN A 260 -7.33 17.76 -38.04
N LEU A 261 -8.64 17.52 -38.19
CA LEU A 261 -9.34 16.43 -37.50
C LEU A 261 -8.74 15.05 -37.78
N GLU A 262 -8.36 14.77 -39.03
CA GLU A 262 -7.82 13.47 -39.43
C GLU A 262 -6.44 13.22 -38.82
N THR A 263 -5.61 14.26 -38.78
CA THR A 263 -4.28 14.21 -38.15
C THR A 263 -4.40 14.01 -36.64
N ASN A 264 -5.31 14.74 -35.99
CA ASN A 264 -5.58 14.58 -34.55
C ASN A 264 -6.09 13.16 -34.23
N ARG A 265 -6.94 12.60 -35.10
CA ARG A 265 -7.48 11.25 -34.98
C ARG A 265 -6.37 10.19 -35.08
N GLU A 266 -5.47 10.32 -36.03
CA GLU A 266 -4.33 9.40 -36.19
C GLU A 266 -3.32 9.53 -35.04
N ASN A 267 -3.05 10.74 -34.55
CA ASN A 267 -2.23 10.96 -33.34
C ASN A 267 -2.82 10.21 -32.12
N LEU A 268 -4.14 10.37 -31.89
CA LEU A 268 -4.84 9.70 -30.80
C LEU A 268 -4.79 8.18 -30.96
N ARG A 269 -5.02 7.67 -32.17
CA ARG A 269 -4.95 6.25 -32.49
C ARG A 269 -3.58 5.66 -32.13
N GLN A 270 -2.50 6.30 -32.54
CA GLN A 270 -1.14 5.83 -32.25
C GLN A 270 -0.84 5.75 -30.75
N TYR A 271 -1.28 6.74 -29.97
CA TYR A 271 -1.14 6.68 -28.51
C TYR A 271 -1.97 5.55 -27.88
N VAL A 272 -3.21 5.34 -28.35
CA VAL A 272 -4.04 4.24 -27.87
C VAL A 272 -3.42 2.89 -28.20
N ASP A 273 -2.98 2.67 -29.45
CA ASP A 273 -2.37 1.40 -29.88
C ASP A 273 -1.11 1.07 -29.07
N ARG A 274 -0.25 2.06 -28.83
CA ARG A 274 0.96 1.87 -28.03
C ARG A 274 0.65 1.53 -26.59
N ILE A 275 -0.22 2.30 -25.94
CA ILE A 275 -0.63 2.04 -24.54
C ILE A 275 -1.31 0.66 -24.42
N PHE A 276 -2.21 0.35 -25.35
CA PHE A 276 -2.91 -0.93 -25.38
C PHE A 276 -1.93 -2.11 -25.50
N ASN A 277 -0.94 -2.02 -26.39
CA ASN A 277 0.08 -3.04 -26.54
C ASN A 277 0.97 -3.17 -25.28
N MET A 278 1.38 -2.04 -24.67
CA MET A 278 2.13 -2.06 -23.42
C MET A 278 1.36 -2.74 -22.29
N ILE A 279 0.05 -2.48 -22.17
CA ILE A 279 -0.81 -3.12 -21.17
C ILE A 279 -0.95 -4.62 -21.45
N THR A 280 -1.37 -5.00 -22.66
CA THR A 280 -1.67 -6.42 -22.98
C THR A 280 -0.45 -7.33 -22.94
N THR A 281 0.75 -6.80 -23.21
CA THR A 281 2.02 -7.55 -23.08
C THR A 281 2.61 -7.52 -21.67
N SER A 282 2.08 -6.70 -20.76
CA SER A 282 2.61 -6.55 -19.40
C SER A 282 2.16 -7.62 -18.42
N GLY A 283 1.21 -8.49 -18.76
CA GLY A 283 0.59 -9.44 -17.82
C GLY A 283 1.58 -10.32 -17.03
N VAL A 284 2.72 -10.68 -17.63
CA VAL A 284 3.80 -11.43 -16.95
C VAL A 284 4.43 -10.68 -15.77
N ARG A 285 4.30 -9.34 -15.70
CA ARG A 285 4.78 -8.48 -14.61
C ARG A 285 3.71 -8.16 -13.57
N CYS A 286 2.45 -8.57 -13.78
CA CYS A 286 1.33 -8.28 -12.87
C CYS A 286 1.58 -8.83 -11.45
N PRO A 287 1.40 -8.05 -10.37
CA PRO A 287 1.65 -8.51 -9.00
C PRO A 287 0.80 -9.72 -8.64
N THR A 288 1.37 -10.57 -7.81
CA THR A 288 0.88 -11.93 -7.60
C THR A 288 -0.39 -11.97 -6.77
N VAL A 289 -0.46 -11.13 -5.74
CA VAL A 289 -1.69 -10.87 -5.00
C VAL A 289 -2.83 -10.40 -5.90
N MET A 290 -2.55 -9.59 -6.93
CA MET A 290 -3.58 -9.18 -7.89
C MET A 290 -4.00 -10.37 -8.74
N CYS A 291 -3.06 -11.21 -9.19
CA CYS A 291 -3.38 -12.42 -9.95
C CYS A 291 -4.26 -13.40 -9.18
N ASP A 292 -3.95 -13.63 -7.90
CA ASP A 292 -4.74 -14.52 -7.04
C ASP A 292 -6.16 -13.95 -6.78
N ILE A 293 -6.28 -12.63 -6.61
CA ILE A 293 -7.59 -11.95 -6.55
C ILE A 293 -8.34 -12.18 -7.87
N PHE A 294 -7.73 -11.88 -9.01
CA PHE A 294 -8.38 -12.01 -10.32
C PHE A 294 -8.80 -13.44 -10.64
N PHE A 295 -8.00 -14.43 -10.26
CA PHE A 295 -8.40 -15.84 -10.33
C PHE A 295 -9.64 -16.11 -9.48
N SER A 296 -9.65 -15.67 -8.22
CA SER A 296 -10.80 -15.87 -7.33
C SER A 296 -12.07 -15.18 -7.85
N LEU A 297 -11.96 -14.00 -8.45
CA LEU A 297 -13.08 -13.28 -9.06
C LEU A 297 -13.62 -14.03 -10.27
N ARG A 298 -12.72 -14.50 -11.14
CA ARG A 298 -13.05 -15.29 -12.32
C ARG A 298 -13.77 -16.58 -11.96
N GLU A 299 -13.24 -17.35 -11.01
CA GLU A 299 -13.84 -18.62 -10.56
C GLU A 299 -15.23 -18.39 -9.95
N SER A 300 -15.38 -17.37 -9.09
CA SER A 300 -16.67 -17.02 -8.51
C SER A 300 -17.70 -16.66 -9.58
N ALA A 301 -17.31 -15.83 -10.55
CA ALA A 301 -18.17 -15.42 -11.65
C ALA A 301 -18.54 -16.60 -12.57
N ALA A 302 -17.57 -17.46 -12.89
CA ALA A 302 -17.79 -18.64 -13.73
C ALA A 302 -18.72 -19.66 -13.07
N THR A 303 -18.59 -19.86 -11.76
CA THR A 303 -19.45 -20.79 -10.98
C THR A 303 -20.88 -20.28 -10.91
N ARG A 304 -21.09 -18.96 -10.78
CA ARG A 304 -22.43 -18.37 -10.66
C ARG A 304 -23.16 -18.23 -11.99
N PHE A 305 -22.42 -18.01 -13.08
CA PHE A 305 -22.94 -17.69 -14.41
C PHE A 305 -22.41 -18.65 -15.48
N GLU A 306 -22.67 -19.95 -15.31
CA GLU A 306 -22.14 -21.02 -16.17
C GLU A 306 -22.49 -20.88 -17.67
N VAL A 307 -23.59 -20.18 -17.97
CA VAL A 307 -24.13 -20.02 -19.33
C VAL A 307 -23.36 -18.99 -20.18
N ASP A 308 -22.84 -17.93 -19.57
CA ASP A 308 -22.14 -16.85 -20.28
C ASP A 308 -20.64 -16.84 -19.96
N GLN A 309 -19.86 -17.44 -20.85
CA GLN A 309 -18.41 -17.56 -20.70
C GLN A 309 -17.69 -16.20 -20.69
N ASP A 310 -18.29 -15.12 -21.20
CA ASP A 310 -17.66 -13.80 -21.22
C ASP A 310 -17.77 -13.06 -19.88
N VAL A 311 -18.67 -13.50 -18.98
CA VAL A 311 -18.84 -12.92 -17.64
C VAL A 311 -17.57 -13.09 -16.80
N ARG A 312 -16.86 -14.21 -16.99
CA ARG A 312 -15.57 -14.49 -16.33
C ARG A 312 -14.50 -13.43 -16.65
N TYR A 313 -14.52 -12.91 -17.88
CA TYR A 313 -13.62 -11.86 -18.33
C TYR A 313 -14.10 -10.48 -17.88
N THR A 314 -15.41 -10.25 -17.93
CA THR A 314 -16.03 -9.00 -17.45
C THR A 314 -15.73 -8.73 -15.98
N ALA A 315 -15.77 -9.77 -15.14
CA ALA A 315 -15.49 -9.69 -13.70
C ALA A 315 -14.05 -9.23 -13.40
N VAL A 316 -13.07 -9.66 -14.18
CA VAL A 316 -11.65 -9.26 -14.01
C VAL A 316 -11.40 -7.91 -14.67
N SER A 317 -11.94 -7.71 -15.87
CA SER A 317 -11.78 -6.48 -16.66
C SER A 317 -12.30 -5.23 -15.92
N SER A 318 -13.43 -5.37 -15.21
CA SER A 318 -14.02 -4.28 -14.41
C SER A 318 -13.08 -3.75 -13.31
N PHE A 319 -12.10 -4.53 -12.88
CA PHE A 319 -11.06 -4.08 -11.97
C PHE A 319 -9.81 -3.60 -12.72
N ILE A 320 -9.21 -4.44 -13.56
CA ILE A 320 -7.90 -4.13 -14.13
C ILE A 320 -7.94 -2.98 -15.15
N PHE A 321 -8.97 -2.90 -16.01
CA PHE A 321 -9.10 -1.81 -16.97
C PHE A 321 -9.86 -0.62 -16.40
N LEU A 322 -11.04 -0.87 -15.84
CA LEU A 322 -11.96 0.18 -15.39
C LEU A 322 -11.53 0.87 -14.09
N ARG A 323 -10.90 0.15 -13.15
CA ARG A 323 -10.55 0.69 -11.80
C ARG A 323 -9.04 0.87 -11.57
N PHE A 324 -8.20 0.34 -12.46
CA PHE A 324 -6.75 0.43 -12.32
C PHE A 324 -6.07 1.18 -13.48
N PHE A 325 -6.04 0.63 -14.70
CA PHE A 325 -5.33 1.28 -15.82
C PHE A 325 -5.99 2.55 -16.33
N ALA A 326 -7.30 2.56 -16.60
CA ALA A 326 -7.97 3.74 -17.13
C ALA A 326 -7.91 4.93 -16.15
N PRO A 327 -8.21 4.77 -14.84
CA PRO A 327 -8.04 5.85 -13.87
C PRO A 327 -6.60 6.36 -13.75
N ALA A 328 -5.61 5.47 -13.89
CA ALA A 328 -4.20 5.86 -13.88
C ALA A 328 -3.78 6.69 -15.10
N ILE A 329 -4.35 6.40 -16.27
CA ILE A 329 -4.14 7.20 -17.49
C ILE A 329 -4.85 8.55 -17.34
N LEU A 330 -6.10 8.55 -16.85
CA LEU A 330 -6.91 9.75 -16.67
C LEU A 330 -6.31 10.73 -15.66
N SER A 331 -5.74 10.23 -14.57
CA SER A 331 -5.23 11.05 -13.46
C SER A 331 -3.86 10.54 -12.99
N PRO A 332 -2.79 10.74 -13.79
CA PRO A 332 -1.48 10.14 -13.55
C PRO A 332 -0.83 10.59 -12.23
N ASN A 333 -1.13 11.80 -11.78
CA ASN A 333 -0.61 12.35 -10.53
C ASN A 333 -1.18 11.63 -9.28
N LEU A 334 -2.45 11.22 -9.30
CA LEU A 334 -3.06 10.46 -8.19
C LEU A 334 -2.47 9.06 -8.03
N PHE A 335 -1.89 8.54 -9.10
CA PHE A 335 -1.19 7.25 -9.16
C PHE A 335 0.34 7.41 -9.11
N GLN A 336 0.84 8.60 -8.75
CA GLN A 336 2.27 8.92 -8.61
C GLN A 336 3.08 8.73 -9.90
N LEU A 337 2.45 8.64 -11.07
CA LEU A 337 3.12 8.52 -12.37
C LEU A 337 3.78 9.85 -12.76
N ARG A 338 3.24 10.95 -12.24
CA ARG A 338 3.73 12.33 -12.43
C ARG A 338 3.65 13.13 -11.13
N PRO A 339 4.58 14.07 -10.87
CA PRO A 339 4.51 14.94 -9.70
C PRO A 339 3.50 16.08 -9.84
N HIS A 340 3.19 16.51 -11.08
CA HIS A 340 2.35 17.66 -11.36
C HIS A 340 1.15 17.29 -12.24
N HIS A 341 0.08 18.07 -12.14
CA HIS A 341 -1.09 17.94 -13.01
C HIS A 341 -0.72 18.29 -14.46
N PRO A 342 -1.16 17.48 -15.45
CA PRO A 342 -1.03 17.84 -16.86
C PRO A 342 -1.79 19.13 -17.18
N ASP A 343 -1.33 19.87 -18.20
CA ASP A 343 -2.06 21.02 -18.73
C ASP A 343 -3.42 20.60 -19.33
N PRO A 344 -4.37 21.54 -19.54
CA PRO A 344 -5.71 21.20 -20.00
C PRO A 344 -5.76 20.42 -21.33
N ALA A 345 -4.87 20.70 -22.28
CA ALA A 345 -4.86 20.02 -23.58
C ALA A 345 -4.35 18.57 -23.44
N THR A 346 -3.28 18.36 -22.66
CA THR A 346 -2.79 17.02 -22.36
C THR A 346 -3.79 16.22 -21.52
N SER A 347 -4.45 16.86 -20.55
CA SER A 347 -5.49 16.23 -19.72
C SER A 347 -6.69 15.77 -20.57
N ARG A 348 -7.08 16.56 -21.58
CA ARG A 348 -8.09 16.17 -22.57
C ARG A 348 -7.64 14.97 -23.41
N THR A 349 -6.38 14.96 -23.86
CA THR A 349 -5.80 13.83 -24.61
C THR A 349 -5.82 12.54 -23.76
N LEU A 350 -5.34 12.61 -22.52
CA LEU A 350 -5.37 11.48 -21.58
C LEU A 350 -6.80 10.99 -21.29
N THR A 351 -7.77 11.89 -21.25
CA THR A 351 -9.19 11.52 -21.10
C THR A 351 -9.70 10.68 -22.28
N LEU A 352 -9.39 11.08 -23.51
CA LEU A 352 -9.78 10.35 -24.71
C LEU A 352 -9.11 8.96 -24.78
N ILE A 353 -7.80 8.90 -24.45
CA ILE A 353 -7.06 7.64 -24.35
C ILE A 353 -7.69 6.73 -23.28
N SER A 354 -7.91 7.25 -22.06
CA SER A 354 -8.49 6.50 -20.95
C SER A 354 -9.86 5.91 -21.31
N LYS A 355 -10.76 6.71 -21.90
CA LYS A 355 -12.09 6.23 -22.35
C LYS A 355 -11.98 5.13 -23.38
N THR A 356 -11.03 5.25 -24.31
CA THR A 356 -10.82 4.25 -25.35
C THR A 356 -10.28 2.95 -24.76
N ILE A 357 -9.23 3.00 -23.94
CA ILE A 357 -8.66 1.82 -23.26
C ILE A 357 -9.71 1.12 -22.38
N GLN A 358 -10.53 1.88 -21.66
CA GLN A 358 -11.64 1.36 -20.86
C GLN A 358 -12.68 0.62 -21.73
N THR A 359 -13.02 1.19 -22.89
CA THR A 359 -13.97 0.59 -23.84
C THR A 359 -13.43 -0.71 -24.42
N LEU A 360 -12.16 -0.74 -24.86
CA LEU A 360 -11.49 -1.94 -25.38
C LEU A 360 -11.40 -3.04 -24.32
N GLY A 361 -11.02 -2.67 -23.09
CA GLY A 361 -10.92 -3.61 -21.99
C GLY A 361 -12.26 -4.24 -21.60
N SER A 362 -13.36 -3.49 -21.72
CA SER A 362 -14.70 -3.96 -21.30
C SER A 362 -15.25 -5.12 -22.13
N LEU A 363 -14.61 -5.48 -23.26
CA LEU A 363 -14.99 -6.61 -24.13
C LEU A 363 -16.48 -6.62 -24.52
N ALA A 364 -17.15 -5.47 -24.44
CA ALA A 364 -18.57 -5.37 -24.75
C ALA A 364 -18.73 -5.74 -26.23
N LYS A 365 -19.33 -6.91 -26.49
CA LYS A 365 -19.68 -7.33 -27.85
C LYS A 365 -20.42 -6.18 -28.50
N SER A 366 -19.93 -5.75 -29.65
CA SER A 366 -20.48 -4.72 -30.51
C SER A 366 -21.98 -4.94 -30.75
N LYS A 367 -22.81 -4.52 -29.80
CA LYS A 367 -24.26 -4.43 -29.92
C LYS A 367 -24.64 -3.17 -29.18
N SER A 368 -24.61 -2.08 -29.94
CA SER A 368 -25.25 -0.82 -29.57
C SER A 368 -24.96 -0.39 -28.13
N ALA A 369 -23.70 -0.11 -27.81
CA ALA A 369 -23.49 0.97 -26.87
C ALA A 369 -24.12 2.18 -27.56
N SER A 370 -25.25 2.66 -27.03
CA SER A 370 -25.71 4.02 -27.27
C SER A 370 -24.51 4.92 -26.94
N PHE A 371 -23.71 5.22 -27.95
CA PHE A 371 -22.53 6.03 -27.78
C PHE A 371 -23.08 7.40 -27.39
N LYS A 372 -22.97 7.73 -26.10
CA LYS A 372 -23.38 9.05 -25.58
C LYS A 372 -22.72 10.20 -26.35
N GLU A 373 -21.61 9.90 -27.02
CA GLU A 373 -20.79 10.83 -27.80
C GLU A 373 -20.63 10.32 -29.24
N THR A 374 -21.47 10.81 -30.16
CA THR A 374 -21.52 10.40 -31.58
C THR A 374 -20.16 10.54 -32.30
N TYR A 375 -19.35 11.53 -31.93
CA TYR A 375 -18.03 11.77 -32.53
C TYR A 375 -17.01 10.65 -32.25
N MET A 376 -17.19 9.88 -31.17
CA MET A 376 -16.30 8.76 -30.82
C MET A 376 -16.59 7.50 -31.63
N ALA A 377 -17.79 7.37 -32.22
CA ALA A 377 -18.21 6.15 -32.91
C ALA A 377 -17.26 5.77 -34.06
N ALA A 378 -16.97 6.73 -34.95
CA ALA A 378 -16.05 6.54 -36.07
C ALA A 378 -14.59 6.28 -35.63
N PHE A 379 -14.23 6.65 -34.39
CA PHE A 379 -12.91 6.35 -33.84
C PHE A 379 -12.82 4.92 -33.30
N TYR A 380 -13.91 4.39 -32.73
CA TYR A 380 -13.92 3.02 -32.22
C TYR A 380 -13.88 1.95 -33.33
N ASP A 381 -14.31 2.29 -34.55
CA ASP A 381 -14.25 1.39 -35.70
C ASP A 381 -12.81 0.91 -36.01
N TYR A 382 -11.78 1.72 -35.73
CA TYR A 382 -10.37 1.33 -35.86
C TYR A 382 -9.96 0.16 -34.95
N PHE A 383 -10.71 -0.06 -33.87
CA PHE A 383 -10.38 -1.05 -32.85
C PHE A 383 -11.39 -2.21 -32.81
N ASN A 384 -12.31 -2.27 -33.76
CA ASN A 384 -13.29 -3.34 -33.88
C ASN A 384 -12.69 -4.64 -34.46
N GLU A 385 -11.38 -4.64 -34.76
CA GLU A 385 -10.68 -5.84 -35.21
C GLU A 385 -10.57 -6.89 -34.08
N GLN A 386 -10.78 -8.16 -34.43
CA GLN A 386 -10.75 -9.29 -33.50
C GLN A 386 -9.42 -9.37 -32.70
N LYS A 387 -8.32 -8.88 -33.27
CA LYS A 387 -6.99 -8.84 -32.62
C LYS A 387 -7.01 -8.14 -31.25
N TYR A 388 -7.79 -7.07 -31.09
CA TYR A 388 -7.86 -6.33 -29.82
C TYR A 388 -8.61 -7.15 -28.77
N GLY A 389 -9.73 -7.76 -29.15
CA GLY A 389 -10.50 -8.65 -28.28
C GLY A 389 -9.68 -9.85 -27.80
N ASP A 390 -8.96 -10.50 -28.73
CA ASP A 390 -8.11 -11.64 -28.42
C ASP A 390 -6.92 -11.24 -27.53
N ALA A 391 -6.28 -10.10 -27.78
CA ALA A 391 -5.20 -9.58 -26.94
C ALA A 391 -5.67 -9.30 -25.50
N VAL A 392 -6.85 -8.71 -25.32
CA VAL A 392 -7.44 -8.51 -23.99
C VAL A 392 -7.76 -9.85 -23.33
N LYS A 393 -8.41 -10.79 -24.03
CA LYS A 393 -8.73 -12.12 -23.48
C LYS A 393 -7.48 -12.86 -23.04
N ASN A 394 -6.43 -12.89 -23.87
CA ASN A 394 -5.14 -13.50 -23.54
C ASN A 394 -4.48 -12.83 -22.32
N PHE A 395 -4.51 -11.50 -22.25
CA PHE A 395 -4.01 -10.76 -21.09
C PHE A 395 -4.79 -11.09 -19.81
N LEU A 396 -6.13 -11.10 -19.88
CA LEU A 396 -7.00 -11.43 -18.76
C LEU A 396 -6.80 -12.88 -18.31
N ASP A 397 -6.66 -13.83 -19.23
CA ASP A 397 -6.36 -15.23 -18.93
C ASP A 397 -5.01 -15.35 -18.20
N LEU A 398 -3.98 -14.66 -18.70
CA LEU A 398 -2.65 -14.67 -18.09
C LEU A 398 -2.65 -14.15 -16.64
N ILE A 399 -3.31 -13.02 -16.38
CA ILE A 399 -3.34 -12.42 -15.03
C ILE A 399 -4.35 -13.10 -14.09
N SER A 400 -5.33 -13.84 -14.61
CA SER A 400 -6.34 -14.55 -13.80
C SER A 400 -6.10 -16.06 -13.73
N SER A 401 -4.91 -16.53 -14.10
CA SER A 401 -4.51 -17.92 -13.92
C SER A 401 -3.86 -18.11 -12.55
N SER A 402 -4.54 -18.78 -11.62
CA SER A 402 -3.88 -19.33 -10.44
C SER A 402 -3.15 -20.60 -10.82
N GLY A 403 -2.12 -20.98 -10.06
CA GLY A 403 -1.34 -22.20 -10.23
C GLY A 403 -2.11 -23.53 -10.20
N ARG A 404 -3.44 -23.56 -10.35
CA ARG A 404 -4.20 -24.71 -10.85
C ARG A 404 -4.06 -24.80 -12.37
N TRP A 405 -2.83 -25.00 -12.83
CA TRP A 405 -2.56 -25.36 -14.22
C TRP A 405 -3.11 -26.77 -14.45
N ASN A 406 -4.30 -26.89 -15.06
CA ASN A 406 -4.60 -28.11 -15.80
C ASN A 406 -3.69 -28.10 -17.02
N GLN A 407 -2.66 -28.94 -16.99
CA GLN A 407 -1.53 -29.04 -17.92
C GLN A 407 -1.90 -29.39 -19.38
N LYS A 408 -3.17 -29.23 -19.77
CA LYS A 408 -3.71 -29.66 -21.06
C LYS A 408 -4.16 -28.53 -22.00
N SER A 409 -4.13 -27.25 -21.62
CA SER A 409 -4.76 -26.20 -22.46
C SER A 409 -3.84 -25.15 -23.09
N ILE A 410 -2.51 -25.26 -22.96
CA ILE A 410 -1.57 -24.47 -23.76
C ILE A 410 -0.49 -25.42 -24.28
N GLU A 411 -0.64 -25.90 -25.51
CA GLU A 411 0.32 -26.82 -26.15
C GLU A 411 1.69 -26.19 -26.38
N THR A 412 1.80 -24.85 -26.36
CA THR A 412 3.05 -24.11 -26.63
C THR A 412 3.59 -23.40 -25.38
N PRO A 413 4.79 -23.75 -24.88
CA PRO A 413 5.38 -23.10 -23.71
C PRO A 413 5.75 -21.63 -24.00
N ILE A 414 5.21 -20.72 -23.19
CA ILE A 414 5.44 -19.27 -23.28
C ILE A 414 6.84 -18.96 -22.73
N MET A 415 7.68 -18.30 -23.51
CA MET A 415 9.02 -17.86 -23.07
C MET A 415 8.89 -16.63 -22.17
N LEU A 416 9.31 -16.76 -20.91
CA LEU A 416 9.22 -15.69 -19.90
C LEU A 416 10.51 -14.89 -19.80
N LYS A 417 11.66 -15.56 -19.84
CA LYS A 417 12.98 -14.92 -19.80
C LYS A 417 14.06 -15.83 -20.36
N GLU A 418 15.05 -15.26 -21.03
CA GLU A 418 16.27 -15.96 -21.43
C GLU A 418 17.51 -15.08 -21.24
N GLY A 419 18.68 -15.71 -21.07
CA GLY A 419 19.93 -14.97 -20.91
C GLY A 419 21.11 -15.84 -20.49
N PHE A 420 22.32 -15.29 -20.65
CA PHE A 420 23.53 -15.96 -20.17
C PHE A 420 23.73 -15.72 -18.67
N MET A 421 23.95 -16.79 -17.92
CA MET A 421 24.39 -16.75 -16.53
C MET A 421 25.49 -17.79 -16.28
N ILE A 422 26.16 -17.70 -15.15
CA ILE A 422 27.22 -18.63 -14.78
C ILE A 422 26.68 -19.56 -13.68
N LYS A 423 26.73 -20.88 -13.91
CA LYS A 423 26.31 -21.86 -12.89
C LYS A 423 27.47 -22.63 -12.30
N ARG A 424 27.35 -23.03 -11.05
CA ARG A 424 28.27 -24.00 -10.45
C ARG A 424 28.03 -25.40 -11.01
N ALA A 425 29.09 -26.10 -11.40
CA ALA A 425 28.97 -27.50 -11.81
C ALA A 425 28.44 -28.37 -10.66
N GLN A 426 27.34 -29.09 -10.93
CA GLN A 426 26.83 -30.17 -10.10
C GLN A 426 27.58 -31.42 -10.57
N GLY A 427 28.78 -31.67 -10.03
CA GLY A 427 29.68 -32.73 -10.51
C GLY A 427 29.01 -34.11 -10.55
N ARG A 428 29.32 -34.90 -11.59
CA ARG A 428 28.87 -36.31 -11.72
C ARG A 428 29.67 -37.28 -10.83
N ASN A 429 30.88 -36.89 -10.42
CA ASN A 429 31.80 -37.71 -9.60
C ASN A 429 32.18 -37.00 -8.29
N ARG A 430 32.34 -37.76 -7.20
CA ARG A 430 32.71 -37.25 -5.85
C ARG A 430 34.08 -36.54 -5.80
N PHE A 431 34.96 -36.78 -6.78
CA PHE A 431 36.34 -36.26 -6.80
C PHE A 431 36.65 -35.25 -7.93
N GLY A 432 35.67 -34.87 -8.76
CA GLY A 432 35.88 -33.90 -9.84
C GLY A 432 35.87 -32.44 -9.37
N MET A 433 36.80 -31.61 -9.89
CA MET A 433 36.78 -30.16 -9.64
C MET A 433 35.44 -29.54 -10.06
N LYS A 434 34.74 -28.93 -9.10
CA LYS A 434 33.43 -28.28 -9.30
C LYS A 434 33.64 -26.85 -9.82
N ASN A 435 33.84 -26.71 -11.14
CA ASN A 435 34.06 -25.42 -11.79
C ASN A 435 32.74 -24.68 -12.12
N PHE A 436 32.81 -23.36 -12.23
CA PHE A 436 31.73 -22.52 -12.73
C PHE A 436 31.70 -22.52 -14.27
N LYS A 437 30.51 -22.52 -14.87
CA LYS A 437 30.34 -22.59 -16.33
C LYS A 437 29.25 -21.63 -16.79
N LYS A 438 29.57 -20.79 -17.79
CA LYS A 438 28.60 -19.95 -18.49
C LYS A 438 27.62 -20.81 -19.29
N ARG A 439 26.33 -20.57 -19.15
CA ARG A 439 25.23 -21.32 -19.78
C ARG A 439 24.13 -20.36 -20.23
N TRP A 440 23.41 -20.76 -21.27
CA TRP A 440 22.20 -20.08 -21.71
C TRP A 440 21.03 -20.59 -20.89
N PHE A 441 20.39 -19.73 -20.11
CA PHE A 441 19.21 -20.06 -19.33
C PHE A 441 17.96 -19.64 -20.07
N ARG A 442 16.91 -20.46 -19.94
CA ARG A 442 15.60 -20.20 -20.49
C ARG A 442 14.55 -20.57 -19.46
N LEU A 443 13.69 -19.62 -19.15
CA LEU A 443 12.52 -19.78 -18.30
C LEU A 443 11.27 -19.71 -19.18
N THR A 444 10.42 -20.72 -19.04
CA THR A 444 9.06 -20.73 -19.59
C THR A 444 8.04 -20.81 -18.46
N ASN A 445 6.76 -20.76 -18.80
CA ASN A 445 5.70 -21.05 -17.84
C ASN A 445 5.67 -22.51 -17.35
N HIS A 446 6.40 -23.44 -17.98
CA HIS A 446 6.42 -24.86 -17.63
C HIS A 446 7.70 -25.31 -16.93
N GLU A 447 8.85 -24.75 -17.33
CA GLU A 447 10.16 -25.20 -16.86
C GLU A 447 11.20 -24.08 -16.87
N PHE A 448 12.15 -24.20 -15.94
CA PHE A 448 13.41 -23.48 -15.94
C PHE A 448 14.51 -24.41 -16.45
N THR A 449 15.20 -24.00 -17.51
CA THR A 449 16.15 -24.84 -18.25
C THR A 449 17.47 -24.11 -18.46
N TYR A 450 18.55 -24.89 -18.64
CA TYR A 450 19.81 -24.33 -19.12
C TYR A 450 20.45 -25.20 -20.20
N HIS A 451 21.14 -24.54 -21.11
CA HIS A 451 21.71 -25.07 -22.35
C HIS A 451 23.19 -24.69 -22.43
N LYS A 452 23.97 -25.45 -23.23
CA LYS A 452 25.38 -25.12 -23.45
C LYS A 452 25.52 -23.78 -24.16
N THR A 453 24.71 -23.57 -25.20
CA THR A 453 24.61 -22.35 -26.02
C THR A 453 23.14 -22.12 -26.42
N LYS A 454 22.84 -20.97 -27.05
CA LYS A 454 21.49 -20.65 -27.54
C LYS A 454 21.14 -21.58 -28.72
N GLY A 455 19.97 -22.20 -28.69
CA GLY A 455 19.48 -23.09 -29.76
C GLY A 455 19.86 -24.57 -29.63
N GLU A 456 20.71 -24.94 -28.67
CA GLU A 456 21.03 -26.35 -28.37
C GLU A 456 19.98 -27.00 -27.44
N GLY A 457 20.01 -28.33 -27.33
CA GLY A 457 19.18 -29.08 -26.38
C GLY A 457 19.43 -28.71 -24.91
N ALA A 458 18.39 -28.82 -24.07
CA ALA A 458 18.50 -28.52 -22.64
C ALA A 458 19.40 -29.54 -21.94
N LEU A 459 20.40 -29.05 -21.20
CA LEU A 459 21.27 -29.89 -20.36
C LEU A 459 20.57 -30.29 -19.05
N CYS A 460 19.61 -29.49 -18.61
CA CYS A 460 18.81 -29.70 -17.42
C CYS A 460 17.47 -29.00 -17.59
N ARG A 461 16.42 -29.64 -17.07
CA ARG A 461 15.06 -29.15 -17.06
C ARG A 461 14.55 -29.24 -15.63
N ILE A 462 14.13 -28.10 -15.09
CA ILE A 462 13.57 -27.98 -13.75
C ILE A 462 12.12 -27.55 -13.94
N PRO A 463 11.14 -28.47 -13.82
CA PRO A 463 9.74 -28.10 -13.81
C PRO A 463 9.47 -27.01 -12.77
N ILE A 464 8.57 -26.06 -13.05
CA ILE A 464 8.28 -24.97 -12.11
C ILE A 464 7.80 -25.51 -10.74
N GLU A 465 7.05 -26.61 -10.74
CA GLU A 465 6.61 -27.34 -9.53
C GLU A 465 7.74 -27.93 -8.69
N ASN A 466 8.95 -28.03 -9.23
CA ASN A 466 10.14 -28.52 -8.53
C ASN A 466 11.03 -27.38 -8.03
N ILE A 467 10.67 -26.11 -8.27
CA ILE A 467 11.34 -24.97 -7.65
C ILE A 467 10.71 -24.75 -6.28
N LEU A 468 11.45 -25.06 -5.22
CA LEU A 468 10.97 -25.01 -3.83
C LEU A 468 11.24 -23.66 -3.16
N ALA A 469 12.30 -22.97 -3.57
CA ALA A 469 12.63 -21.60 -3.16
C ALA A 469 13.68 -20.99 -4.10
N VAL A 470 13.73 -19.66 -4.17
CA VAL A 470 14.71 -18.91 -4.96
C VAL A 470 15.17 -17.75 -4.11
N GLU A 471 16.45 -17.74 -3.74
CA GLU A 471 16.94 -16.80 -2.73
C GLU A 471 18.34 -16.31 -3.09
N ARG A 472 18.72 -15.16 -2.55
CA ARG A 472 20.10 -14.68 -2.64
C ARG A 472 21.04 -15.66 -1.94
N LEU A 473 22.26 -15.77 -2.46
CA LEU A 473 23.32 -16.56 -1.85
C LEU A 473 24.35 -15.61 -1.26
N GLU A 474 24.74 -15.82 0.00
CA GLU A 474 25.77 -15.02 0.66
C GLU A 474 27.11 -15.08 -0.09
N GLU A 475 27.74 -13.93 -0.25
CA GLU A 475 28.97 -13.76 -1.05
C GLU A 475 30.10 -14.66 -0.53
N GLU A 476 30.19 -14.86 0.79
CA GLU A 476 31.19 -15.71 1.45
C GLU A 476 31.13 -17.18 1.00
N SER A 477 30.03 -17.63 0.40
CA SER A 477 29.89 -18.99 -0.13
C SER A 477 30.93 -19.31 -1.21
N PHE A 478 31.21 -18.35 -2.09
CA PHE A 478 32.10 -18.53 -3.25
C PHE A 478 33.01 -17.34 -3.53
N LYS A 479 32.95 -16.28 -2.72
CA LYS A 479 33.60 -14.98 -2.95
C LYS A 479 33.20 -14.37 -4.30
N MET A 480 31.92 -14.51 -4.66
CA MET A 480 31.35 -14.04 -5.92
C MET A 480 30.10 -13.20 -5.64
N LYS A 481 30.01 -12.04 -6.30
CA LYS A 481 28.85 -11.13 -6.21
C LYS A 481 27.72 -11.60 -7.13
N ASN A 482 26.51 -11.09 -6.87
CA ASN A 482 25.30 -11.31 -7.70
C ASN A 482 24.92 -12.80 -7.81
N MET A 483 25.21 -13.56 -6.75
CA MET A 483 24.90 -14.97 -6.66
C MET A 483 23.51 -15.19 -6.06
N PHE A 484 22.81 -16.19 -6.59
CA PHE A 484 21.54 -16.66 -6.05
C PHE A 484 21.45 -18.18 -6.19
N GLN A 485 20.47 -18.77 -5.52
CA GLN A 485 20.23 -20.20 -5.53
C GLN A 485 18.79 -20.52 -5.90
N VAL A 486 18.63 -21.55 -6.73
CA VAL A 486 17.35 -22.18 -7.03
C VAL A 486 17.32 -23.52 -6.30
N ILE A 487 16.48 -23.62 -5.28
CA ILE A 487 16.34 -24.81 -4.44
C ILE A 487 15.33 -25.75 -5.10
N GLN A 488 15.73 -27.01 -5.28
CA GLN A 488 14.96 -28.08 -5.90
C GLN A 488 15.14 -29.38 -5.09
N PRO A 489 14.24 -30.38 -5.22
CA PRO A 489 14.23 -31.58 -4.37
C PRO A 489 15.57 -32.32 -4.28
N GLU A 490 16.33 -32.36 -5.37
CA GLU A 490 17.59 -33.10 -5.41
C GLU A 490 18.74 -32.30 -4.79
N ARG A 491 18.96 -31.06 -5.27
CA ARG A 491 20.09 -30.23 -4.84
C ARG A 491 19.95 -28.79 -5.34
N ALA A 492 20.28 -27.83 -4.49
CA ALA A 492 20.35 -26.42 -4.88
C ALA A 492 21.26 -26.17 -6.09
N LEU A 493 20.76 -25.35 -7.02
CA LEU A 493 21.49 -24.85 -8.18
C LEU A 493 21.99 -23.44 -7.87
N TYR A 494 23.31 -23.27 -7.77
CA TYR A 494 23.95 -21.97 -7.54
C TYR A 494 24.27 -21.27 -8.86
N ILE A 495 23.82 -20.02 -8.99
CA ILE A 495 23.87 -19.23 -10.24
C ILE A 495 24.39 -17.83 -9.94
N GLN A 496 25.21 -17.30 -10.85
CA GLN A 496 25.67 -15.91 -10.88
C GLN A 496 25.06 -15.20 -12.08
N ALA A 497 24.44 -14.04 -11.84
CA ALA A 497 24.04 -13.11 -12.90
C ALA A 497 25.16 -12.10 -13.20
N ASN A 498 25.06 -11.36 -14.31
CA ASN A 498 26.12 -10.44 -14.72
C ASN A 498 26.22 -9.21 -13.80
N ASN A 499 25.10 -8.77 -13.23
CA ASN A 499 25.02 -7.64 -12.34
C ASN A 499 23.88 -7.81 -11.32
N CYS A 500 23.77 -6.89 -10.35
CA CYS A 500 22.79 -6.97 -9.28
C CYS A 500 21.34 -6.77 -9.77
N VAL A 501 21.14 -6.04 -10.88
CA VAL A 501 19.84 -5.81 -11.49
C VAL A 501 19.34 -7.10 -12.14
N GLU A 502 20.17 -7.76 -12.93
CA GLU A 502 19.84 -9.08 -13.52
C GLU A 502 19.64 -10.14 -12.45
N ALA A 503 20.46 -10.18 -11.39
CA ALA A 503 20.28 -11.12 -10.29
C ALA A 503 18.91 -10.95 -9.65
N ARG A 504 18.54 -9.69 -9.36
CA ARG A 504 17.22 -9.37 -8.80
C ARG A 504 16.10 -9.78 -9.75
N ASP A 505 16.18 -9.41 -11.03
CA ASP A 505 15.17 -9.74 -12.03
C ASP A 505 14.98 -11.26 -12.20
N TRP A 506 16.06 -12.04 -12.20
CA TRP A 506 16.00 -13.51 -12.22
C TRP A 506 15.41 -14.11 -10.94
N ILE A 507 15.81 -13.60 -9.76
CA ILE A 507 15.22 -14.04 -8.49
C ILE A 507 13.72 -13.73 -8.47
N ASP A 508 13.32 -12.54 -8.86
CA ASP A 508 11.94 -12.07 -8.83
C ASP A 508 11.06 -12.92 -9.75
N ILE A 509 11.46 -13.14 -11.01
CA ILE A 509 10.68 -13.93 -11.96
C ILE A 509 10.60 -15.41 -11.57
N LEU A 510 11.70 -16.01 -11.07
CA LEU A 510 11.72 -17.41 -10.65
C LEU A 510 10.93 -17.63 -9.35
N THR A 511 11.01 -16.69 -8.41
CA THR A 511 10.18 -16.68 -7.20
C THR A 511 8.71 -16.61 -7.55
N LYS A 512 8.36 -15.76 -8.52
CA LYS A 512 7.00 -15.54 -8.99
C LYS A 512 6.41 -16.78 -9.65
N VAL A 513 7.10 -17.40 -10.60
CA VAL A 513 6.58 -18.60 -11.28
C VAL A 513 6.40 -19.78 -10.32
N SER A 514 7.28 -19.89 -9.31
CA SER A 514 7.24 -20.98 -8.33
C SER A 514 6.33 -20.72 -7.13
N GLN A 515 5.72 -19.54 -7.00
CA GLN A 515 4.98 -19.13 -5.81
C GLN A 515 3.79 -20.04 -5.46
N CYS A 516 3.11 -20.58 -6.47
CA CYS A 516 1.94 -21.44 -6.29
C CYS A 516 2.32 -22.90 -6.00
N ASN A 517 3.62 -23.19 -5.90
CA ASN A 517 4.10 -24.52 -5.54
C ASN A 517 3.76 -24.80 -4.07
N ARG A 518 2.82 -25.72 -3.83
CA ARG A 518 2.40 -26.13 -2.47
C ARG A 518 3.54 -26.74 -1.65
N LYS A 519 4.64 -27.15 -2.30
CA LYS A 519 5.84 -27.70 -1.67
C LYS A 519 6.92 -26.63 -1.39
N ARG A 520 6.61 -25.33 -1.54
CA ARG A 520 7.59 -24.28 -1.24
C ARG A 520 8.08 -24.39 0.20
N LEU A 521 9.37 -24.15 0.37
CA LEU A 521 9.99 -24.11 1.68
C LEU A 521 9.66 -22.79 2.38
N SER A 522 9.39 -22.86 3.68
CA SER A 522 9.25 -21.69 4.55
C SER A 522 10.59 -21.17 5.07
N THR A 523 11.62 -22.02 5.08
CA THR A 523 12.99 -21.68 5.45
C THR A 523 14.01 -22.21 4.45
N TYR A 524 15.16 -21.55 4.35
CA TYR A 524 16.28 -21.92 3.48
C TYR A 524 17.63 -21.70 4.18
N HIS A 525 18.71 -22.19 3.55
CA HIS A 525 20.08 -21.93 3.98
C HIS A 525 20.70 -20.81 3.13
N PRO A 526 21.14 -19.68 3.72
CA PRO A 526 21.64 -18.53 2.97
C PRO A 526 23.04 -18.71 2.38
N SER A 527 23.80 -19.67 2.88
CA SER A 527 25.15 -20.00 2.39
C SER A 527 25.19 -21.37 1.73
N ALA A 528 26.22 -21.63 0.90
CA ALA A 528 26.34 -22.90 0.19
C ALA A 528 26.70 -24.09 1.10
N TYR A 529 26.25 -25.30 0.70
CA TYR A 529 26.72 -26.55 1.28
C TYR A 529 28.06 -26.96 0.65
N LEU A 530 29.12 -26.99 1.47
CA LEU A 530 30.51 -27.28 1.08
C LEU A 530 31.18 -28.19 2.11
N ASN A 531 32.07 -29.07 1.66
CA ASN A 531 32.88 -29.92 2.53
C ASN A 531 32.07 -30.68 3.59
N GLY A 532 30.90 -31.20 3.22
CA GLY A 532 30.05 -31.99 4.10
C GLY A 532 29.28 -31.18 5.15
N HIS A 533 29.16 -29.85 5.02
CA HIS A 533 28.36 -29.04 5.91
C HIS A 533 27.83 -27.75 5.25
N TRP A 534 26.77 -27.18 5.84
CA TRP A 534 26.28 -25.85 5.48
C TRP A 534 27.17 -24.75 6.08
N LEU A 535 27.59 -23.77 5.28
CA LEU A 535 28.45 -22.71 5.78
C LEU A 535 27.77 -21.79 6.81
N CYS A 536 26.45 -21.59 6.72
CA CYS A 536 25.65 -20.75 7.60
C CYS A 536 25.50 -21.33 9.01
N CYS A 537 25.03 -22.57 9.13
CA CYS A 537 24.61 -23.18 10.40
C CYS A 537 25.47 -24.38 10.83
N LYS A 538 26.45 -24.78 10.01
CA LYS A 538 27.37 -25.92 10.24
C LYS A 538 26.71 -27.29 10.31
N MET A 539 25.44 -27.40 9.96
CA MET A 539 24.73 -28.68 9.84
C MET A 539 25.37 -29.58 8.77
N SER A 540 25.49 -30.87 9.06
CA SER A 540 26.32 -31.82 8.29
C SER A 540 25.59 -32.52 7.14
N ALA A 541 24.26 -32.53 7.11
CA ALA A 541 23.47 -33.08 6.01
C ALA A 541 22.92 -31.98 5.08
N ASP A 542 22.94 -32.23 3.77
CA ASP A 542 22.43 -31.30 2.74
C ASP A 542 20.89 -31.32 2.61
N THR A 543 20.22 -32.22 3.34
CA THR A 543 18.76 -32.33 3.42
C THR A 543 18.16 -31.65 4.65
N GLU A 544 18.97 -31.02 5.49
CA GLU A 544 18.52 -30.37 6.73
C GLU A 544 17.62 -29.15 6.44
N PRO A 545 16.59 -28.89 7.27
CA PRO A 545 15.70 -27.75 7.10
C PRO A 545 16.49 -26.43 7.17
N GLY A 546 16.03 -25.43 6.42
CA GLY A 546 16.69 -24.14 6.33
C GLY A 546 16.78 -23.41 7.67
N CYS A 547 17.87 -22.67 7.89
CA CYS A 547 18.10 -21.88 9.11
C CYS A 547 17.56 -20.44 9.05
N THR A 548 17.05 -20.00 7.89
CA THR A 548 16.59 -18.62 7.67
C THR A 548 15.22 -18.61 6.98
N PRO A 549 14.27 -17.75 7.37
CA PRO A 549 12.98 -17.64 6.68
C PRO A 549 13.13 -17.27 5.20
N CYS A 550 12.36 -17.91 4.32
CA CYS A 550 12.30 -17.55 2.90
C CYS A 550 11.67 -16.16 2.71
N THR A 551 12.15 -15.42 1.71
CA THR A 551 11.66 -14.07 1.38
C THR A 551 10.26 -14.12 0.74
N GLY A 552 9.81 -15.29 0.29
CA GLY A 552 8.59 -15.50 -0.50
C GLY A 552 7.28 -15.81 0.26
N GLY A 553 7.21 -15.59 1.57
CA GLY A 553 5.97 -15.85 2.35
C GLY A 553 4.83 -14.84 2.14
N LEU A 554 5.15 -13.67 1.58
CA LEU A 554 4.24 -12.62 1.15
C LEU A 554 4.83 -12.02 -0.15
N PRO A 555 4.04 -11.44 -1.06
CA PRO A 555 4.57 -10.84 -2.29
C PRO A 555 5.67 -9.82 -1.95
N ALA A 556 6.92 -10.17 -2.26
CA ALA A 556 8.03 -9.24 -2.24
C ALA A 556 7.67 -8.09 -3.20
N ASN A 557 7.29 -6.94 -2.62
CA ASN A 557 7.27 -5.56 -3.15
C ASN A 557 6.20 -4.67 -2.49
N ILE A 558 5.39 -5.17 -1.55
CA ILE A 558 4.60 -4.30 -0.68
C ILE A 558 5.41 -4.06 0.61
N GLN A 559 6.48 -3.25 0.53
CA GLN A 559 6.97 -2.54 1.72
C GLN A 559 5.96 -1.43 2.04
N LEU A 560 4.76 -1.84 2.47
CA LEU A 560 3.97 -0.93 3.27
C LEU A 560 4.51 -1.08 4.68
N ASP A 561 5.12 -0.03 5.18
CA ASP A 561 5.30 0.17 6.62
C ASP A 561 3.91 0.30 7.24
N VAL A 562 3.19 -0.82 7.35
CA VAL A 562 1.86 -0.88 7.95
C VAL A 562 2.06 -1.08 9.44
N ASP A 563 1.80 -0.02 10.17
CA ASP A 563 1.57 -0.06 11.61
C ASP A 563 0.19 -0.70 11.87
N GLY A 564 0.19 -1.99 12.19
CA GLY A 564 -1.04 -2.75 12.46
C GLY A 564 -1.83 -2.19 13.64
N ASP A 565 -1.16 -1.65 14.65
CA ASP A 565 -1.80 -1.05 15.82
C ASP A 565 -2.51 0.26 15.42
N ARG A 566 -1.88 1.07 14.55
CA ARG A 566 -2.51 2.27 13.98
C ARG A 566 -3.73 1.95 13.12
N GLU A 567 -3.67 0.92 12.27
CA GLU A 567 -4.84 0.57 11.45
C GLU A 567 -5.97 -0.04 12.30
N ALA A 568 -5.63 -0.79 13.37
CA ALA A 568 -6.61 -1.26 14.36
C ALA A 568 -7.27 -0.10 15.13
N GLU A 569 -6.51 0.93 15.51
CA GLU A 569 -7.03 2.17 16.11
C GLU A 569 -8.00 2.89 15.16
N ARG A 570 -7.68 2.97 13.86
CA ARG A 570 -8.58 3.54 12.86
C ARG A 570 -9.88 2.77 12.75
N ILE A 571 -9.82 1.44 12.75
CA ILE A 571 -11.00 0.57 12.74
C ILE A 571 -11.87 0.81 13.99
N TYR A 572 -11.25 0.85 15.18
CA TYR A 572 -11.94 1.18 16.42
C TYR A 572 -12.62 2.55 16.34
N CYS A 573 -11.93 3.57 15.83
CA CYS A 573 -12.48 4.91 15.70
C CYS A 573 -13.70 4.94 14.77
N LEU A 574 -13.68 4.16 13.69
CA LEU A 574 -14.84 4.04 12.79
C LEU A 574 -16.01 3.37 13.50
N PHE A 575 -15.80 2.24 14.21
CA PHE A 575 -16.88 1.62 14.98
C PHE A 575 -17.47 2.56 16.04
N SER A 576 -16.62 3.27 16.78
CA SER A 576 -17.05 4.27 17.77
C SER A 576 -17.83 5.42 17.12
N THR A 577 -17.38 5.92 15.97
CA THR A 577 -18.08 6.98 15.21
C THR A 577 -19.46 6.54 14.73
N TYR A 578 -19.59 5.28 14.29
CA TYR A 578 -20.83 4.73 13.75
C TYR A 578 -21.64 3.92 14.78
N MET A 579 -21.41 4.14 16.09
CA MET A 579 -22.03 3.37 17.17
C MET A 579 -23.56 3.34 17.12
N ASN A 580 -24.20 4.48 16.85
CA ASN A 580 -25.66 4.54 16.73
C ASN A 580 -26.19 3.65 15.60
N LYS A 581 -25.49 3.59 14.47
CA LYS A 581 -25.89 2.70 13.36
C LYS A 581 -25.69 1.23 13.70
N LEU A 582 -24.65 0.89 14.46
CA LEU A 582 -24.41 -0.49 14.92
C LEU A 582 -25.56 -0.96 15.84
N VAL A 583 -26.02 -0.09 16.74
CA VAL A 583 -27.16 -0.38 17.63
C VAL A 583 -28.44 -0.55 16.81
N ASN A 584 -28.75 0.36 15.89
CA ASN A 584 -29.93 0.24 15.02
C ASN A 584 -29.89 -1.03 14.15
N MET A 585 -28.71 -1.40 13.63
CA MET A 585 -28.53 -2.65 12.88
C MET A 585 -28.72 -3.88 13.77
N GLN A 586 -28.31 -3.82 15.04
CA GLN A 586 -28.51 -4.90 16.01
C GLN A 586 -30.00 -5.06 16.35
N GLU A 587 -30.73 -3.96 16.53
CA GLU A 587 -32.18 -3.97 16.75
C GLU A 587 -32.91 -4.56 15.54
N ALA A 588 -32.51 -4.18 14.32
CA ALA A 588 -33.02 -4.75 13.07
C ALA A 588 -32.77 -6.26 12.96
N CYS A 589 -31.60 -6.74 13.38
CA CYS A 589 -31.31 -8.18 13.43
C CYS A 589 -32.20 -8.89 14.45
N GLY A 590 -32.42 -8.26 15.62
CA GLY A 590 -33.28 -8.78 16.68
C GLY A 590 -34.73 -8.91 16.23
N SER A 591 -35.29 -7.88 15.60
CA SER A 591 -36.67 -7.89 15.10
C SER A 591 -36.88 -8.94 14.00
N ARG A 592 -35.98 -9.03 13.01
CA ARG A 592 -36.01 -10.04 11.94
C ARG A 592 -35.84 -11.48 12.43
N SER A 593 -35.24 -11.69 13.61
CA SER A 593 -35.06 -13.03 14.18
C SER A 593 -36.26 -13.54 15.01
N VAL A 594 -37.21 -12.66 15.33
CA VAL A 594 -38.33 -12.93 16.27
C VAL A 594 -39.71 -12.69 15.64
N TYR A 595 -39.83 -11.84 14.62
CA TYR A 595 -41.11 -11.36 14.10
C TYR A 595 -41.18 -11.42 12.56
N ASP A 596 -42.07 -12.24 11.99
CA ASP A 596 -42.35 -12.37 10.54
C ASP A 596 -43.35 -11.30 10.01
N GLY A 597 -43.38 -10.11 10.63
CA GLY A 597 -44.26 -9.01 10.23
C GLY A 597 -43.68 -8.14 9.10
N PRO A 598 -44.47 -7.24 8.48
CA PRO A 598 -43.98 -6.36 7.42
C PRO A 598 -42.80 -5.51 7.91
N GLU A 599 -41.75 -5.40 7.09
CA GLU A 599 -40.54 -4.65 7.42
C GLU A 599 -40.88 -3.20 7.78
N GLN A 600 -40.47 -2.74 8.97
CA GLN A 600 -40.49 -1.31 9.28
C GLN A 600 -39.50 -0.60 8.35
N GLU A 601 -39.96 0.44 7.64
CA GLU A 601 -39.18 1.18 6.62
C GLU A 601 -37.83 1.69 7.16
N GLU A 602 -37.72 1.95 8.47
CA GLU A 602 -36.50 2.39 9.16
C GLU A 602 -35.34 1.38 9.12
N TYR A 603 -35.61 0.08 8.96
CA TYR A 603 -34.61 -0.99 8.95
C TYR A 603 -34.21 -1.48 7.55
N SER A 604 -34.86 -0.96 6.50
CA SER A 604 -34.59 -1.31 5.09
C SER A 604 -33.21 -0.86 4.58
N CYS A 605 -32.50 -0.03 5.36
CA CYS A 605 -31.20 0.54 5.02
C CYS A 605 -30.04 -0.46 5.12
N PHE A 606 -30.21 -1.60 5.82
CA PHE A 606 -29.15 -2.57 6.06
C PHE A 606 -29.33 -3.85 5.23
N LEU A 607 -28.26 -4.24 4.52
CA LEU A 607 -28.14 -5.55 3.91
C LEU A 607 -27.72 -6.57 4.98
N ILE A 608 -28.67 -7.40 5.44
CA ILE A 608 -28.45 -8.41 6.48
C ILE A 608 -28.81 -9.77 5.88
N ASP A 609 -27.79 -10.57 5.54
CA ASP A 609 -27.99 -11.91 4.96
C ASP A 609 -28.34 -12.96 6.04
N ASP A 610 -27.70 -12.88 7.21
CA ASP A 610 -27.94 -13.78 8.36
C ASP A 610 -28.17 -12.95 9.63
N PRO A 611 -29.44 -12.67 10.00
CA PRO A 611 -29.76 -11.86 11.17
C PRO A 611 -29.20 -12.43 12.48
N ARG A 612 -29.13 -13.76 12.62
CA ARG A 612 -28.73 -14.42 13.87
C ARG A 612 -27.23 -14.30 14.11
N GLU A 613 -26.42 -14.64 13.11
CA GLU A 613 -24.97 -14.51 13.23
C GLU A 613 -24.54 -13.04 13.24
N THR A 614 -25.19 -12.18 12.44
CA THR A 614 -24.93 -10.74 12.46
C THR A 614 -25.21 -10.14 13.83
N TYR A 615 -26.31 -10.53 14.49
CA TYR A 615 -26.63 -10.08 15.85
C TYR A 615 -25.55 -10.47 16.87
N LYS A 616 -25.02 -11.70 16.80
CA LYS A 616 -23.94 -12.17 17.68
C LYS A 616 -22.68 -11.33 17.48
N THR A 617 -22.27 -11.10 16.24
CA THR A 617 -21.09 -10.29 15.94
C THR A 617 -21.29 -8.85 16.41
N LEU A 618 -22.45 -8.25 16.15
CA LEU A 618 -22.78 -6.90 16.61
C LEU A 618 -22.70 -6.78 18.14
N ARG A 619 -23.19 -7.78 18.89
CA ARG A 619 -23.05 -7.81 20.36
C ARG A 619 -21.59 -7.78 20.81
N VAL A 620 -20.73 -8.55 20.15
CA VAL A 620 -19.29 -8.56 20.45
C VAL A 620 -18.65 -7.22 20.12
N ILE A 621 -18.90 -6.66 18.93
CA ILE A 621 -18.35 -5.36 18.51
C ILE A 621 -18.77 -4.26 19.49
N ILE A 622 -20.07 -4.13 19.77
CA ILE A 622 -20.63 -3.11 20.66
C ILE A 622 -20.01 -3.21 22.05
N SER A 623 -19.92 -4.41 22.61
CA SER A 623 -19.32 -4.64 23.93
C SER A 623 -17.82 -4.32 23.95
N SER A 624 -17.08 -4.70 22.91
CA SER A 624 -15.65 -4.41 22.78
C SER A 624 -15.39 -2.91 22.67
N VAL A 625 -16.15 -2.18 21.83
CA VAL A 625 -16.03 -0.73 21.69
C VAL A 625 -16.29 -0.01 23.02
N GLN A 626 -17.39 -0.37 23.71
CA GLN A 626 -17.73 0.20 25.01
C GLN A 626 -16.66 -0.09 26.08
N THR A 627 -16.13 -1.31 26.10
CA THR A 627 -15.07 -1.70 27.05
C THR A 627 -13.80 -0.89 26.82
N LEU A 628 -13.37 -0.74 25.56
CA LEU A 628 -12.21 0.06 25.19
C LEU A 628 -12.41 1.54 25.52
N GLU A 629 -13.61 2.08 25.30
CA GLU A 629 -13.94 3.46 25.65
C GLU A 629 -13.89 3.71 27.17
N GLN A 630 -14.38 2.76 27.97
CA GLN A 630 -14.28 2.79 29.43
C GLN A 630 -12.83 2.73 29.90
N GLN A 631 -12.02 1.83 29.33
CA GLN A 631 -10.59 1.72 29.63
C GLN A 631 -9.84 3.01 29.29
N HIS A 632 -10.13 3.60 28.12
CA HIS A 632 -9.55 4.88 27.71
C HIS A 632 -9.94 6.03 28.64
N THR A 633 -11.21 6.08 29.02
CA THR A 633 -11.71 7.10 29.96
C THR A 633 -11.05 6.95 31.33
N LYS A 634 -10.88 5.72 31.81
CA LYS A 634 -10.17 5.42 33.06
C LYS A 634 -8.69 5.82 32.96
N TYR A 635 -8.01 5.43 31.89
CA TYR A 635 -6.61 5.81 31.65
C TYR A 635 -6.43 7.33 31.62
N LYS A 636 -7.30 8.06 30.90
CA LYS A 636 -7.34 9.52 30.92
C LYS A 636 -7.44 10.07 32.34
N ARG A 637 -8.40 9.60 33.14
CA ARG A 637 -8.57 10.03 34.54
C ARG A 637 -7.34 9.73 35.40
N ASP A 638 -6.74 8.55 35.25
CA ASP A 638 -5.57 8.13 36.01
C ASP A 638 -4.33 8.93 35.62
N MET A 639 -4.18 9.27 34.34
CA MET A 639 -3.12 10.17 33.86
C MET A 639 -3.31 11.59 34.38
N PHE A 640 -4.52 12.14 34.32
CA PHE A 640 -4.85 13.43 34.94
C PHE A 640 -4.49 13.48 36.43
N ARG A 641 -4.67 12.37 37.16
CA ARG A 641 -4.32 12.26 38.58
C ARG A 641 -2.81 12.11 38.84
N LYS A 642 -2.05 11.53 37.90
CA LYS A 642 -0.61 11.26 38.04
C LYS A 642 0.28 12.43 37.62
N THR A 643 -0.23 13.37 36.83
CA THR A 643 0.52 14.55 36.41
C THR A 643 0.74 15.49 37.60
N LYS A 644 1.92 15.44 38.25
CA LYS A 644 2.34 16.43 39.24
C LYS A 644 2.61 17.77 38.54
N ILE A 645 1.84 18.79 38.89
CA ILE A 645 2.12 20.20 38.54
C ILE A 645 3.32 20.63 39.40
N GLY A 646 4.48 20.81 38.77
CA GLY A 646 5.70 21.23 39.45
C GLY A 646 5.66 22.72 39.81
N SER A 647 5.37 23.05 41.05
CA SER A 647 5.98 24.17 41.76
C SER A 647 5.89 23.91 43.26
N HIS A 648 6.99 24.14 43.98
CA HIS A 648 7.27 23.85 45.40
C HIS A 648 8.04 22.55 45.64
N THR A 649 9.37 22.64 45.56
CA THR A 649 10.28 22.35 46.68
C THR A 649 11.72 22.46 46.18
N ASN A 650 12.45 23.45 46.71
CA ASN A 650 13.82 23.32 47.20
C ASN A 650 14.21 24.65 47.85
N SER A 651 13.70 24.84 49.06
CA SER A 651 14.42 25.56 50.11
C SER A 651 15.70 24.76 50.41
N LEU A 652 16.84 25.25 49.94
CA LEU A 652 18.15 24.81 50.42
C LEU A 652 18.49 25.65 51.66
N GLU A 653 18.01 25.22 52.81
CA GLU A 653 18.74 25.40 54.07
C GLU A 653 19.57 24.14 54.29
N GLY A 654 20.86 24.31 54.61
CA GLY A 654 21.72 23.18 55.00
C GLY A 654 23.20 23.42 54.83
N SER A 655 23.75 24.48 55.42
CA SER A 655 25.15 24.51 55.85
C SER A 655 25.23 25.03 57.28
N MET A 656 24.90 24.15 58.22
CA MET A 656 25.79 23.77 59.33
C MET A 656 25.46 22.36 59.78
#